data_AF-A0A7S7ESK0-F1
#
_entry.id   AF-A0A7S7ESK0-F1
#
_cell.length_a   1.000
_cell.length_b   1.000
_cell.length_c   1.000
_cell.angle_alpha   90.00
_cell.angle_beta   90.00
_cell.angle_gamma   90.00
#
_symmetry.space_group_name_H-M   'P 1'
#
loop_
_entity.id
_entity.type
_entity.pdbx_description
1 polymer ?
#
loop_
_entity_poly.entity_id
_entity_poly.type
_entity_poly.pdbx_seq_one_letter_code
_entity_poly.pdbx_strand_id
1 'polypeptide(L)'
;MKPKKALALFLVMIMCISLVPANAFADASDGVTVRKTATPVPGLDRNYDITLELAGDEIETVKPVDITLVFDVSGSMGDTSNGRTRMQMTIDAANTFIDSVMAKNTAAGNANNVRVSIVKFSELASVYRFAGSAGWKDSIGSNNGHKYYTDVASTAKSIISSLRPDGGTNTEAGFMAAKAVSDVRNSNGDHVSGRSADSYVIFMTDGVPTYRITSGGWGNGNADSGGSGSSTNNNEFNEAVVAGKALQDAGNIVYTVGLLIGYGSGSADMKCADALLADDGYYTRSNTGIFGAVVYTKATDRTAYSSQYTSISQVAGAADAIKNAYSSIANDINARATGTVTDIVPAGFTVVPGSVRPTTATVTVNPDGTTTITVNNISTGPENDPNLITYRVIANEGTYGSAYTNVSATYTYTLNETGTTGSTIFPKPVVPLAPIAVADTATTSVGETAYINVLSNDVNAKITEGGGAVTDLRIEDLSAITGPSGASVSITDGKVNFTAIAPGTYTFTYRAVATVEISGQESIVKSVPATVTVTVTGAISYSASGYQGVYDGSSHGITVTSTGVEIRYGTIEGTYGTTAPTYKNVGVYTVYYQITKPGYASITGSRTVTITPKAATVETGSASKVYDGTPLTNSTVTLGGIIVGDTVTATATGTQTIVGNSNNTVTTAGADKGNYTFTETLGTLTVTKGTLSYSSSGYEGVYDGSSHGITVMSTGAAIKYGTVEGTYDVTAPTYKNVGEYTVYYQIAKPGYTTVTGSETVKITPAPVTVTADAKSKAYGAADPELTYTSSVEGLTFTGELEREAGEDVGTYKINQGSLSAGANYTVTYVEANLTITPATVTVTADAKSKAYGAADPELTYTSSVEGLTFTGELEREAGEDVGTYKINQGSLSAGANYTVTYVEANLTITPATVTVTADAKSKAYGAADPELTYTSSVEGLTFTGELEREAGEDVGTYKINQGSLSAGANYTVTYVEANLTITPATVAVTADAKSKAYGAADPELTYTSSVEGLTFTGELEREAGEDVGTYKINQGSLSAGANYTVTYVEANLTITPATVTVTADAKSKAYGAADPELTYTSSVEGLTFTGELEREAGEDVGTYKINQGSLSAGANYTVTYVEANLTITPATVTVTADAKSKAYGAADPELTYTSSVEGLTFTGELEREAGEDVGTYKINQEA
;
A
#
# COMPACT_ATOMS: atom_id res chain seq x y z
N MET A 1 -67.61 -4.71 34.02
CA MET A 1 -66.17 -4.41 33.81
C MET A 1 -65.96 -3.89 32.38
N LYS A 2 -64.92 -3.08 32.10
CA LYS A 2 -64.65 -2.47 30.78
C LYS A 2 -63.17 -2.64 30.35
N PRO A 3 -62.80 -2.54 29.06
CA PRO A 3 -61.56 -3.15 28.55
C PRO A 3 -60.64 -2.26 27.68
N LYS A 4 -59.42 -2.78 27.41
CA LYS A 4 -58.57 -2.61 26.21
C LYS A 4 -57.99 -1.22 25.81
N LYS A 5 -56.70 -1.27 25.44
CA LYS A 5 -55.96 -0.51 24.39
C LYS A 5 -55.74 1.01 24.51
N ALA A 6 -54.47 1.35 24.78
CA ALA A 6 -53.51 2.03 23.87
C ALA A 6 -53.61 3.53 23.47
N LEU A 7 -52.40 4.11 23.39
CA LEU A 7 -51.91 5.13 22.43
C LEU A 7 -52.03 6.64 22.74
N ALA A 8 -50.85 7.29 22.84
CA ALA A 8 -50.44 8.68 22.54
C ALA A 8 -51.27 9.91 22.97
N LEU A 9 -50.59 10.91 23.58
CA LEU A 9 -50.17 12.20 22.98
C LEU A 9 -49.89 13.23 24.12
N PHE A 10 -48.68 13.46 24.62
CA PHE A 10 -47.50 14.20 24.09
C PHE A 10 -47.51 15.73 24.36
N LEU A 11 -46.36 16.23 24.88
CA LEU A 11 -45.84 17.62 24.92
C LEU A 11 -46.09 18.55 26.14
N VAL A 12 -45.07 19.41 26.39
CA VAL A 12 -44.98 20.62 27.26
C VAL A 12 -44.90 20.33 28.79
N MET A 13 -43.73 20.36 29.46
CA MET A 13 -42.88 21.52 29.89
C MET A 13 -43.51 22.40 31.00
N ILE A 14 -42.79 22.91 32.02
CA ILE A 14 -41.41 22.69 32.49
C ILE A 14 -41.27 23.13 33.96
N MET A 15 -40.34 22.53 34.74
CA MET A 15 -39.29 23.23 35.50
C MET A 15 -38.49 22.24 36.37
N CYS A 16 -37.19 22.17 36.12
CA CYS A 16 -36.26 21.30 36.84
C CYS A 16 -35.14 22.14 37.46
N ILE A 17 -34.87 21.96 38.75
CA ILE A 17 -33.53 22.10 39.33
C ILE A 17 -33.34 20.98 40.36
N SER A 18 -32.50 19.99 40.04
CA SER A 18 -31.65 19.24 40.99
C SER A 18 -30.82 18.17 40.27
N LEU A 19 -29.53 18.15 40.59
CA LEU A 19 -28.52 17.09 40.51
C LEU A 19 -28.75 15.88 39.56
N VAL A 20 -27.83 15.70 38.61
CA VAL A 20 -27.44 14.40 38.03
C VAL A 20 -25.90 14.34 38.04
N PRO A 21 -25.26 13.24 38.47
CA PRO A 21 -23.80 13.16 38.54
C PRO A 21 -23.15 12.88 37.18
N ALA A 22 -21.88 13.26 37.04
CA ALA A 22 -21.04 12.79 35.94
C ALA A 22 -20.63 11.33 36.22
N ASN A 23 -21.15 10.38 35.42
CA ASN A 23 -20.61 9.04 35.23
C ASN A 23 -21.35 8.35 34.06
N ALA A 24 -20.78 8.43 32.86
CA ALA A 24 -21.22 7.64 31.72
C ALA A 24 -20.35 6.37 31.62
N PHE A 25 -20.60 5.40 32.51
CA PHE A 25 -19.97 4.08 32.39
C PHE A 25 -20.60 3.32 31.23
N ALA A 26 -19.81 3.08 30.19
CA ALA A 26 -20.05 1.97 29.27
C ALA A 26 -19.48 0.70 29.92
N ASP A 27 -20.35 -0.28 30.18
CA ASP A 27 -19.97 -1.55 30.78
C ASP A 27 -19.36 -2.45 29.69
N ALA A 28 -18.04 -2.40 29.56
CA ALA A 28 -17.26 -3.21 28.62
C ALA A 28 -16.65 -4.41 29.37
N SER A 29 -16.91 -5.63 28.88
CA SER A 29 -16.73 -6.88 29.62
C SER A 29 -15.29 -7.31 29.91
N ASP A 30 -14.28 -6.54 29.47
CA ASP A 30 -12.88 -6.99 29.36
C ASP A 30 -11.90 -6.06 30.11
N GLY A 31 -12.09 -5.95 31.43
CA GLY A 31 -11.04 -5.63 32.42
C GLY A 31 -10.43 -4.22 32.45
N VAL A 32 -10.59 -3.38 31.42
CA VAL A 32 -9.89 -2.08 31.29
C VAL A 32 -10.86 -0.91 31.24
N THR A 33 -10.68 0.04 32.16
CA THR A 33 -11.36 1.34 32.17
C THR A 33 -10.43 2.44 31.64
N VAL A 34 -10.90 3.22 30.65
CA VAL A 34 -10.19 4.40 30.14
C VAL A 34 -10.86 5.67 30.66
N ARG A 35 -10.06 6.65 31.11
CA ARG A 35 -10.54 7.98 31.52
C ARG A 35 -9.71 9.08 30.88
N LYS A 36 -10.34 10.23 30.61
CA LYS A 36 -9.68 11.44 30.12
C LYS A 36 -10.17 12.66 30.87
N THR A 37 -9.26 13.51 31.33
CA THR A 37 -9.57 14.78 32.01
C THR A 37 -8.83 15.94 31.36
N ALA A 38 -9.36 17.15 31.54
CA ALA A 38 -8.81 18.38 31.01
C ALA A 38 -8.96 19.52 32.03
N THR A 39 -7.85 20.11 32.45
CA THR A 39 -7.79 21.07 33.55
C THR A 39 -7.22 22.41 33.05
N PRO A 40 -7.92 23.55 33.22
CA PRO A 40 -7.37 24.87 32.89
C PRO A 40 -6.10 25.17 33.67
N VAL A 41 -5.10 25.74 33.01
CA VAL A 41 -3.83 26.10 33.66
C VAL A 41 -3.97 27.45 34.36
N PRO A 42 -3.82 27.54 35.70
CA PRO A 42 -4.01 28.80 36.41
C PRO A 42 -3.03 29.89 35.94
N GLY A 43 -3.55 31.09 35.67
CA GLY A 43 -2.77 32.25 35.25
C GLY A 43 -2.31 32.26 33.78
N LEU A 44 -2.59 31.21 32.99
CA LEU A 44 -2.33 31.18 31.55
C LEU A 44 -3.66 31.04 30.80
N ASP A 45 -4.06 32.09 30.09
CA ASP A 45 -5.29 32.05 29.29
C ASP A 45 -5.20 30.95 28.21
N ARG A 46 -6.35 30.32 27.92
CA ARG A 46 -6.56 29.35 26.83
C ARG A 46 -5.69 28.07 26.87
N ASN A 47 -4.95 27.85 27.97
CA ASN A 47 -4.09 26.69 28.22
C ASN A 47 -4.81 25.63 29.05
N TYR A 48 -4.68 24.35 28.67
CA TYR A 48 -5.25 23.21 29.41
C TYR A 48 -4.24 22.07 29.53
N ASP A 49 -4.08 21.52 30.74
CA ASP A 49 -3.38 20.26 30.97
C ASP A 49 -4.36 19.10 30.79
N ILE A 50 -4.00 18.13 29.96
CA ILE A 50 -4.78 16.96 29.58
C ILE A 50 -4.14 15.71 30.18
N THR A 51 -4.97 14.81 30.73
CA THR A 51 -4.54 13.54 31.32
C THR A 51 -5.35 12.38 30.76
N LEU A 52 -4.66 11.31 30.35
CA LEU A 52 -5.22 10.01 29.94
C LEU A 52 -4.83 8.95 30.99
N GLU A 53 -5.83 8.28 31.55
CA GLU A 53 -5.68 7.26 32.60
C GLU A 53 -6.24 5.91 32.11
N LEU A 54 -5.53 4.82 32.44
CA LEU A 54 -5.83 3.46 32.04
C LEU A 54 -5.81 2.57 33.29
N ALA A 55 -6.98 2.19 33.79
CA ALA A 55 -7.16 1.50 35.06
C ALA A 55 -7.81 0.12 34.88
N GLY A 56 -7.17 -0.93 35.41
CA GLY A 56 -7.66 -2.31 35.40
C GLY A 56 -6.83 -3.19 36.34
N ASP A 57 -7.44 -4.24 36.90
CA ASP A 57 -6.77 -5.17 37.80
C ASP A 57 -6.05 -6.28 37.01
N GLU A 58 -4.75 -6.46 37.28
CA GLU A 58 -3.83 -7.52 36.82
C GLU A 58 -4.15 -8.20 35.46
N ILE A 59 -3.69 -7.58 34.36
CA ILE A 59 -3.65 -8.19 33.02
C ILE A 59 -2.20 -8.47 32.63
N GLU A 60 -1.86 -9.71 32.26
CA GLU A 60 -0.61 -10.02 31.55
C GLU A 60 -0.70 -9.47 30.10
N THR A 61 -0.42 -8.17 29.92
CA THR A 61 -0.53 -7.46 28.63
C THR A 61 0.54 -7.83 27.59
N VAL A 62 1.45 -8.75 27.93
CA VAL A 62 2.72 -8.98 27.23
C VAL A 62 2.81 -10.44 26.79
N LYS A 63 2.68 -10.70 25.48
CA LYS A 63 2.87 -12.05 24.94
C LYS A 63 4.38 -12.37 24.85
N PRO A 64 4.83 -13.57 25.27
CA PRO A 64 6.20 -14.02 25.05
C PRO A 64 6.54 -14.19 23.57
N VAL A 65 7.83 -14.06 23.23
CA VAL A 65 8.30 -14.12 21.84
C VAL A 65 9.55 -14.98 21.70
N ASP A 66 9.47 -15.95 20.79
CA ASP A 66 10.56 -16.82 20.38
C ASP A 66 11.05 -16.40 19.00
N ILE A 67 12.37 -16.29 18.81
CA ILE A 67 12.95 -15.87 17.52
C ILE A 67 14.03 -16.87 17.10
N THR A 68 13.87 -17.50 15.94
CA THR A 68 14.87 -18.40 15.36
C THR A 68 15.58 -17.68 14.22
N LEU A 69 16.84 -17.31 14.42
CA LEU A 69 17.67 -16.69 13.39
C LEU A 69 18.35 -17.78 12.57
N VAL A 70 18.11 -17.83 11.26
CA VAL A 70 18.59 -18.88 10.37
C VAL A 70 19.57 -18.28 9.35
N PHE A 71 20.86 -18.52 9.58
CA PHE A 71 21.94 -17.96 8.79
C PHE A 71 22.40 -18.95 7.71
N ASP A 72 22.26 -18.55 6.46
CA ASP A 72 23.07 -19.08 5.37
C ASP A 72 24.55 -18.79 5.67
N VAL A 73 25.36 -19.83 5.67
CA VAL A 73 26.82 -19.77 5.84
C VAL A 73 27.54 -20.41 4.66
N SER A 74 26.90 -20.52 3.50
CA SER A 74 27.52 -20.97 2.25
C SER A 74 28.69 -20.10 1.80
N GLY A 75 29.48 -20.59 0.84
CA GLY A 75 30.63 -19.90 0.28
C GLY A 75 30.29 -18.59 -0.45
N SER A 76 29.09 -18.46 -1.03
CA SER A 76 28.62 -17.22 -1.67
C SER A 76 28.51 -16.08 -0.64
N MET A 77 28.16 -16.38 0.61
CA MET A 77 28.16 -15.39 1.70
C MET A 77 29.57 -14.83 2.01
N GLY A 78 30.65 -15.41 1.45
CA GLY A 78 32.01 -14.88 1.48
C GLY A 78 32.30 -13.78 0.44
N ASP A 79 31.46 -13.60 -0.58
CA ASP A 79 31.65 -12.58 -1.60
C ASP A 79 31.63 -11.17 -1.01
N THR A 80 32.52 -10.31 -1.53
CA THR A 80 32.74 -8.95 -1.03
C THR A 80 32.08 -7.89 -1.90
N SER A 81 31.32 -7.00 -1.28
CA SER A 81 30.83 -5.76 -1.89
C SER A 81 31.20 -4.56 -1.00
N ASN A 82 31.64 -3.46 -1.60
CA ASN A 82 32.04 -2.23 -0.89
C ASN A 82 33.00 -2.46 0.32
N GLY A 83 33.87 -3.47 0.24
CA GLY A 83 34.85 -3.80 1.28
C GLY A 83 34.33 -4.61 2.47
N ARG A 84 33.09 -5.12 2.44
CA ARG A 84 32.56 -6.10 3.42
C ARG A 84 32.03 -7.35 2.72
N THR A 85 32.10 -8.50 3.37
CA THR A 85 31.44 -9.71 2.87
C THR A 85 29.94 -9.69 3.14
N ARG A 86 29.14 -10.43 2.37
CA ARG A 86 27.69 -10.63 2.64
C ARG A 86 27.45 -11.18 4.04
N MET A 87 28.28 -12.12 4.49
CA MET A 87 28.32 -12.63 5.85
C MET A 87 28.57 -11.52 6.88
N GLN A 88 29.56 -10.63 6.67
CA GLN A 88 29.83 -9.52 7.61
C GLN A 88 28.64 -8.56 7.70
N MET A 89 28.02 -8.20 6.58
CA MET A 89 26.83 -7.33 6.57
C MET A 89 25.63 -8.00 7.29
N THR A 90 25.47 -9.31 7.12
CA THR A 90 24.44 -10.11 7.80
C THR A 90 24.70 -10.20 9.31
N ILE A 91 25.95 -10.43 9.72
CA ILE A 91 26.39 -10.41 11.13
C ILE A 91 26.16 -9.03 11.76
N ASP A 92 26.55 -7.95 11.09
CA ASP A 92 26.37 -6.57 11.56
C ASP A 92 24.88 -6.24 11.79
N ALA A 93 24.03 -6.63 10.85
CA ALA A 93 22.60 -6.40 10.91
C ALA A 93 21.89 -7.27 11.95
N ALA A 94 22.19 -8.58 12.01
CA ALA A 94 21.64 -9.47 13.03
C ALA A 94 22.09 -9.08 14.45
N ASN A 95 23.35 -8.65 14.63
CA ASN A 95 23.82 -8.09 15.90
C ASN A 95 23.04 -6.82 16.29
N THR A 96 22.71 -5.96 15.33
CA THR A 96 21.88 -4.75 15.54
C THR A 96 20.42 -5.11 15.87
N PHE A 97 19.87 -6.14 15.22
CA PHE A 97 18.54 -6.68 15.50
C PHE A 97 18.44 -7.20 16.94
N ILE A 98 19.41 -7.99 17.39
CA ILE A 98 19.47 -8.50 18.77
C ILE A 98 19.44 -7.35 19.80
N ASP A 99 20.20 -6.28 19.57
CA ASP A 99 20.15 -5.11 20.45
C ASP A 99 18.75 -4.45 20.42
N SER A 100 18.11 -4.39 19.24
CA SER A 100 16.79 -3.77 19.07
C SER A 100 15.63 -4.55 19.71
N VAL A 101 15.68 -5.89 19.79
CA VAL A 101 14.60 -6.71 20.38
C VAL A 101 14.89 -7.23 21.79
N MET A 102 16.14 -7.51 22.15
CA MET A 102 16.48 -8.08 23.46
C MET A 102 16.86 -6.99 24.50
N ALA A 103 17.64 -5.99 24.10
CA ALA A 103 18.09 -4.97 25.04
C ALA A 103 16.98 -3.98 25.43
N LYS A 104 16.11 -3.58 24.48
CA LYS A 104 14.90 -2.78 24.79
C LYS A 104 13.99 -3.49 25.79
N ASN A 105 13.74 -4.79 25.58
CA ASN A 105 12.86 -5.59 26.43
C ASN A 105 13.40 -5.71 27.88
N THR A 106 14.72 -5.84 28.01
CA THR A 106 15.40 -5.83 29.33
C THR A 106 15.29 -4.45 30.02
N ALA A 107 15.34 -3.36 29.26
CA ALA A 107 15.18 -2.00 29.78
C ALA A 107 13.72 -1.66 30.17
N ALA A 108 12.73 -2.33 29.58
CA ALA A 108 11.31 -2.16 29.88
C ALA A 108 10.83 -2.96 31.12
N GLY A 109 11.74 -3.54 31.91
CA GLY A 109 11.41 -4.39 33.07
C GLY A 109 11.02 -5.83 32.72
N ASN A 110 10.62 -6.09 31.47
CA ASN A 110 10.13 -7.37 30.94
C ASN A 110 11.27 -8.37 30.62
N ALA A 111 12.23 -8.51 31.54
CA ALA A 111 13.35 -9.44 31.39
C ALA A 111 12.88 -10.87 31.08
N ASN A 112 13.54 -11.50 30.10
CA ASN A 112 13.27 -12.86 29.62
C ASN A 112 11.93 -13.04 28.86
N ASN A 113 11.35 -11.97 28.28
CA ASN A 113 10.16 -12.11 27.42
C ASN A 113 10.47 -12.37 25.92
N VAL A 114 11.64 -11.94 25.42
CA VAL A 114 12.17 -12.35 24.09
C VAL A 114 13.33 -13.32 24.29
N ARG A 115 13.33 -14.45 23.56
CA ARG A 115 14.47 -15.39 23.50
C ARG A 115 14.82 -15.78 22.07
N VAL A 116 16.10 -16.03 21.83
CA VAL A 116 16.66 -16.27 20.48
C VAL A 116 17.31 -17.64 20.36
N SER A 117 16.99 -18.36 19.29
CA SER A 117 17.76 -19.50 18.79
C SER A 117 18.58 -19.11 17.56
N ILE A 118 19.67 -19.84 17.31
CA ILE A 118 20.55 -19.62 16.16
C ILE A 118 20.72 -20.94 15.40
N VAL A 119 20.38 -20.91 14.12
CA VAL A 119 20.59 -21.96 13.14
C VAL A 119 21.58 -21.45 12.12
N LYS A 120 22.49 -22.31 11.65
CA LYS A 120 23.30 -22.05 10.45
C LYS A 120 23.01 -23.13 9.41
N PHE A 121 23.15 -22.84 8.12
CA PHE A 121 23.14 -23.86 7.07
C PHE A 121 24.15 -23.56 5.97
N SER A 122 24.86 -24.59 5.52
CA SER A 122 25.49 -24.63 4.21
C SER A 122 25.05 -25.92 3.52
N GLU A 123 25.93 -26.88 3.21
CA GLU A 123 25.53 -28.21 2.69
C GLU A 123 24.71 -29.00 3.71
N LEU A 124 24.98 -28.75 4.99
CA LEU A 124 24.25 -29.24 6.16
C LEU A 124 23.83 -28.06 7.04
N ALA A 125 22.70 -28.19 7.73
CA ALA A 125 22.28 -27.25 8.77
C ALA A 125 22.70 -27.72 10.18
N SER A 126 22.98 -26.77 11.07
CA SER A 126 23.28 -27.02 12.49
C SER A 126 22.58 -25.98 13.37
N VAL A 127 22.06 -26.40 14.52
CA VAL A 127 21.47 -25.51 15.53
C VAL A 127 22.46 -25.31 16.67
N TYR A 128 22.59 -24.08 17.17
CA TYR A 128 23.45 -23.81 18.32
C TYR A 128 22.76 -24.22 19.64
N ARG A 129 23.42 -25.07 20.42
CA ARG A 129 23.00 -25.39 21.78
C ARG A 129 23.72 -24.49 22.78
N PHE A 130 22.98 -23.70 23.54
CA PHE A 130 23.53 -22.78 24.54
C PHE A 130 23.79 -23.46 25.90
N ALA A 131 22.99 -24.46 26.30
CA ALA A 131 23.04 -25.01 27.66
C ALA A 131 23.40 -26.51 27.76
N GLY A 132 24.31 -26.85 28.68
CA GLY A 132 24.88 -28.19 28.85
C GLY A 132 26.10 -28.40 27.95
N SER A 133 26.11 -29.47 27.14
CA SER A 133 27.12 -29.66 26.09
C SER A 133 26.90 -28.71 24.92
N ALA A 134 27.34 -27.46 25.13
CA ALA A 134 27.14 -26.34 24.21
C ALA A 134 27.82 -26.53 22.84
N GLY A 135 27.57 -25.61 21.91
CA GLY A 135 28.05 -25.67 20.54
C GLY A 135 27.03 -26.22 19.56
N TRP A 136 27.35 -26.17 18.27
CA TRP A 136 26.55 -26.69 17.16
C TRP A 136 26.11 -28.15 17.36
N LYS A 137 24.88 -28.46 16.96
CA LYS A 137 24.27 -29.79 16.95
C LYS A 137 23.47 -29.94 15.67
N ASP A 138 23.62 -31.06 15.00
CA ASP A 138 22.97 -31.35 13.72
C ASP A 138 21.66 -32.14 13.93
N SER A 139 21.29 -32.43 15.19
CA SER A 139 19.98 -32.98 15.57
C SER A 139 19.56 -32.49 16.96
N ILE A 140 18.24 -32.46 17.20
CA ILE A 140 17.63 -32.06 18.48
C ILE A 140 16.96 -33.26 19.15
N GLY A 141 17.36 -33.54 20.39
CA GLY A 141 16.70 -34.54 21.24
C GLY A 141 15.40 -34.00 21.86
N SER A 142 14.33 -34.79 21.74
CA SER A 142 12.90 -34.48 21.99
C SER A 142 12.46 -34.01 23.38
N ASN A 143 13.38 -33.61 24.26
CA ASN A 143 13.10 -33.17 25.65
C ASN A 143 14.06 -32.06 26.12
N ASN A 144 14.51 -31.17 25.22
CA ASN A 144 15.57 -30.19 25.54
C ASN A 144 15.41 -28.77 24.95
N GLY A 145 14.24 -28.36 24.47
CA GLY A 145 14.03 -27.10 23.72
C GLY A 145 14.66 -25.84 24.34
N HIS A 146 14.50 -25.63 25.65
CA HIS A 146 15.16 -24.56 26.44
C HIS A 146 16.66 -24.40 26.15
N LYS A 147 17.37 -25.48 25.83
CA LYS A 147 18.83 -25.51 25.70
C LYS A 147 19.32 -24.99 24.34
N TYR A 148 18.39 -24.72 23.41
CA TYR A 148 18.64 -24.19 22.06
C TYR A 148 18.20 -22.72 21.90
N TYR A 149 17.65 -22.10 22.95
CA TYR A 149 17.36 -20.68 23.01
C TYR A 149 18.24 -19.97 24.06
N THR A 150 18.42 -18.67 23.93
CA THR A 150 18.99 -17.80 24.97
C THR A 150 18.23 -16.47 25.04
N ASP A 151 18.03 -15.99 26.26
CA ASP A 151 17.59 -14.63 26.63
C ASP A 151 18.78 -13.66 26.77
N VAL A 152 20.02 -14.15 26.71
CA VAL A 152 21.24 -13.36 26.90
C VAL A 152 21.76 -12.84 25.56
N ALA A 153 21.44 -11.58 25.24
CA ALA A 153 21.84 -10.90 24.01
C ALA A 153 23.35 -10.98 23.69
N SER A 154 24.22 -10.84 24.69
CA SER A 154 25.68 -10.94 24.51
C SER A 154 26.14 -12.35 24.13
N THR A 155 25.46 -13.39 24.64
CA THR A 155 25.70 -14.79 24.26
C THR A 155 25.29 -15.01 22.80
N ALA A 156 24.10 -14.56 22.41
CA ALA A 156 23.63 -14.67 21.02
C ALA A 156 24.60 -13.99 20.04
N LYS A 157 24.96 -12.72 20.29
CA LYS A 157 25.88 -11.93 19.45
C LYS A 157 27.28 -12.54 19.35
N SER A 158 27.76 -13.20 20.40
CA SER A 158 29.03 -13.94 20.39
C SER A 158 29.01 -15.10 19.39
N ILE A 159 27.90 -15.85 19.34
CA ILE A 159 27.74 -16.97 18.39
C ILE A 159 27.52 -16.45 16.96
N ILE A 160 26.68 -15.44 16.74
CA ILE A 160 26.48 -14.80 15.43
C ILE A 160 27.84 -14.33 14.86
N SER A 161 28.65 -13.65 15.68
CA SER A 161 29.96 -13.13 15.27
C SER A 161 31.02 -14.24 15.04
N SER A 162 30.71 -15.51 15.35
CA SER A 162 31.56 -16.67 15.09
C SER A 162 31.29 -17.36 13.74
N LEU A 163 30.19 -17.00 13.05
CA LEU A 163 29.81 -17.59 11.75
C LEU A 163 30.81 -17.25 10.65
N ARG A 164 31.10 -18.20 9.76
CA ARG A 164 32.06 -18.07 8.65
C ARG A 164 31.51 -18.75 7.39
N PRO A 165 31.75 -18.20 6.18
CA PRO A 165 31.37 -18.83 4.90
C PRO A 165 32.12 -20.16 4.66
N ASP A 166 31.40 -21.22 4.32
CA ASP A 166 31.91 -22.57 4.03
C ASP A 166 30.84 -23.45 3.33
N GLY A 167 31.21 -24.26 2.33
CA GLY A 167 30.29 -25.17 1.61
C GLY A 167 29.28 -24.51 0.67
N GLY A 168 28.33 -25.29 0.12
CA GLY A 168 27.18 -24.81 -0.68
C GLY A 168 25.94 -24.45 0.14
N THR A 169 24.75 -24.46 -0.48
CA THR A 169 23.52 -23.81 0.02
C THR A 169 22.33 -24.78 0.10
N ASN A 170 22.12 -25.44 1.24
CA ASN A 170 21.01 -26.38 1.48
C ASN A 170 19.86 -25.68 2.24
N THR A 171 19.08 -24.89 1.51
CA THR A 171 17.97 -24.08 2.06
C THR A 171 16.88 -24.94 2.71
N GLU A 172 16.60 -26.13 2.15
CA GLU A 172 15.69 -27.13 2.71
C GLU A 172 16.13 -27.54 4.13
N ALA A 173 17.40 -27.93 4.30
CA ALA A 173 17.94 -28.27 5.62
C ALA A 173 17.88 -27.09 6.60
N GLY A 174 18.04 -25.85 6.12
CA GLY A 174 17.85 -24.63 6.91
C GLY A 174 16.43 -24.51 7.47
N PHE A 175 15.40 -24.68 6.64
CA PHE A 175 14.00 -24.65 7.08
C PHE A 175 13.65 -25.83 7.99
N MET A 176 14.11 -27.05 7.68
CA MET A 176 13.90 -28.22 8.55
C MET A 176 14.55 -28.05 9.92
N ALA A 177 15.75 -27.47 10.00
CA ALA A 177 16.42 -27.17 11.26
C ALA A 177 15.67 -26.10 12.08
N ALA A 178 15.19 -25.04 11.43
CA ALA A 178 14.37 -24.01 12.08
C ALA A 178 13.05 -24.57 12.60
N LYS A 179 12.40 -25.44 11.82
CA LYS A 179 11.20 -26.18 12.23
C LYS A 179 11.48 -27.10 13.41
N ALA A 180 12.58 -27.86 13.38
CA ALA A 180 13.00 -28.72 14.48
C ALA A 180 13.37 -27.96 15.77
N VAL A 181 13.62 -26.65 15.70
CA VAL A 181 13.81 -25.75 16.85
C VAL A 181 12.48 -25.23 17.39
N SER A 182 11.57 -24.80 16.52
CA SER A 182 10.28 -24.24 16.92
C SER A 182 9.30 -25.32 17.42
N ASP A 183 9.26 -26.48 16.75
CA ASP A 183 8.39 -27.62 17.11
C ASP A 183 8.75 -28.27 18.47
N VAL A 184 9.82 -27.85 19.17
CA VAL A 184 10.22 -28.48 20.44
C VAL A 184 9.26 -28.10 21.57
N ARG A 185 8.32 -29.02 21.81
CA ARG A 185 7.32 -28.99 22.87
C ARG A 185 7.75 -29.78 24.11
N ASN A 186 7.18 -29.44 25.26
CA ASN A 186 7.34 -30.19 26.51
C ASN A 186 6.44 -31.45 26.49
N SER A 187 6.51 -32.25 27.56
CA SER A 187 5.72 -33.47 27.75
C SER A 187 4.19 -33.28 27.74
N ASN A 188 3.70 -32.04 27.82
CA ASN A 188 2.28 -31.69 27.87
C ASN A 188 1.76 -31.16 26.51
N GLY A 189 2.65 -30.85 25.56
CA GLY A 189 2.29 -30.32 24.24
C GLY A 189 2.49 -28.81 24.06
N ASP A 190 2.81 -28.07 25.12
CA ASP A 190 3.18 -26.65 25.05
C ASP A 190 4.60 -26.47 24.51
N HIS A 191 4.96 -25.32 23.93
CA HIS A 191 6.36 -25.00 23.67
C HIS A 191 7.18 -25.06 24.97
N VAL A 192 8.43 -25.55 24.91
CA VAL A 192 9.16 -26.06 26.09
C VAL A 192 9.28 -25.08 27.29
N SER A 193 9.13 -23.78 27.06
CA SER A 193 9.11 -22.73 28.10
C SER A 193 7.90 -22.74 29.04
N GLY A 194 6.82 -23.48 28.74
CA GLY A 194 5.56 -23.36 29.49
C GLY A 194 4.91 -21.98 29.35
N ARG A 195 5.20 -21.29 28.23
CA ARG A 195 4.71 -19.96 27.86
C ARG A 195 4.15 -20.01 26.44
N SER A 196 2.98 -19.43 26.23
CA SER A 196 2.34 -19.34 24.91
C SER A 196 2.94 -18.21 24.08
N ALA A 197 4.11 -18.47 23.48
CA ALA A 197 4.85 -17.51 22.70
C ALA A 197 4.35 -17.37 21.24
N ASP A 198 4.49 -16.18 20.65
CA ASP A 198 4.58 -16.05 19.19
C ASP A 198 5.98 -16.49 18.75
N SER A 199 6.07 -17.35 17.72
CA SER A 199 7.35 -17.82 17.18
C SER A 199 7.63 -17.20 15.81
N TYR A 200 8.79 -16.56 15.71
CA TYR A 200 9.31 -15.92 14.51
C TYR A 200 10.51 -16.69 13.98
N VAL A 201 10.60 -16.84 12.66
CA VAL A 201 11.80 -17.36 12.00
C VAL A 201 12.30 -16.31 11.03
N ILE A 202 13.54 -15.84 11.23
CA ILE A 202 14.17 -14.86 10.35
C ILE A 202 15.25 -15.58 9.55
N PHE A 203 14.93 -15.86 8.28
CA PHE A 203 15.76 -16.61 7.35
C PHE A 203 16.64 -15.66 6.53
N MET A 204 17.94 -15.91 6.48
CA MET A 204 18.95 -14.98 5.97
C MET A 204 19.79 -15.72 4.95
N THR A 205 19.73 -15.35 3.67
CA THR A 205 20.41 -16.06 2.57
C THR A 205 20.78 -15.11 1.44
N ASP A 206 21.82 -15.41 0.68
CA ASP A 206 22.13 -14.68 -0.55
C ASP A 206 21.58 -15.36 -1.83
N GLY A 207 20.93 -16.52 -1.66
CA GLY A 207 19.96 -17.09 -2.60
C GLY A 207 20.40 -18.37 -3.30
N VAL A 208 19.44 -19.01 -3.97
CA VAL A 208 19.62 -20.17 -4.86
C VAL A 208 20.10 -21.46 -4.13
N PRO A 209 19.19 -22.39 -3.77
CA PRO A 209 19.56 -23.65 -3.12
C PRO A 209 20.39 -24.54 -4.05
N THR A 210 21.66 -24.79 -3.72
CA THR A 210 22.59 -25.63 -4.49
C THR A 210 22.71 -27.07 -3.97
N TYR A 211 21.98 -27.40 -2.91
CA TYR A 211 21.91 -28.72 -2.29
C TYR A 211 20.50 -28.99 -1.75
N ARG A 212 20.14 -30.28 -1.66
CA ARG A 212 18.91 -30.77 -1.03
C ARG A 212 19.17 -32.05 -0.22
N ILE A 213 18.19 -32.46 0.58
CA ILE A 213 18.17 -33.72 1.30
C ILE A 213 17.59 -34.81 0.39
N THR A 214 18.21 -36.00 0.36
CA THR A 214 17.71 -37.13 -0.45
C THR A 214 17.23 -38.32 0.36
N SER A 215 17.59 -38.44 1.65
CA SER A 215 17.00 -39.43 2.55
C SER A 215 17.34 -39.19 4.03
N GLY A 216 16.32 -39.26 4.88
CA GLY A 216 16.42 -39.01 6.32
C GLY A 216 16.26 -37.53 6.68
N GLY A 217 15.80 -37.25 7.90
CA GLY A 217 15.57 -35.87 8.34
C GLY A 217 16.86 -35.08 8.59
N TRP A 218 16.68 -33.79 8.88
CA TRP A 218 17.75 -32.87 9.27
C TRP A 218 18.77 -33.52 10.23
N GLY A 219 20.05 -33.45 9.85
CA GLY A 219 21.17 -34.08 10.57
C GLY A 219 21.69 -35.37 9.97
N ASN A 220 20.92 -36.03 9.10
CA ASN A 220 21.42 -37.18 8.36
C ASN A 220 22.40 -36.70 7.26
N GLY A 221 23.67 -37.11 7.34
CA GLY A 221 24.77 -36.60 6.50
C GLY A 221 24.76 -37.10 5.05
N ASN A 222 23.61 -37.05 4.38
CA ASN A 222 23.37 -37.57 3.04
C ASN A 222 22.73 -36.50 2.14
N ALA A 223 23.47 -35.40 1.92
CA ALA A 223 23.16 -34.41 0.91
C ALA A 223 23.74 -34.88 -0.44
N ASP A 224 22.98 -34.76 -1.52
CA ASP A 224 23.39 -35.22 -2.85
C ASP A 224 23.97 -34.05 -3.67
N SER A 225 25.21 -34.20 -4.15
CA SER A 225 25.98 -33.17 -4.86
C SER A 225 25.81 -33.30 -6.37
N GLY A 226 24.55 -33.15 -6.83
CA GLY A 226 23.98 -33.54 -8.13
C GLY A 226 24.54 -32.91 -9.43
N GLY A 227 25.84 -32.67 -9.52
CA GLY A 227 26.56 -32.32 -10.75
C GLY A 227 26.92 -30.83 -10.86
N SER A 228 28.15 -30.56 -11.31
CA SER A 228 28.62 -29.21 -11.62
C SER A 228 27.94 -28.68 -12.90
N GLY A 229 26.79 -28.02 -12.75
CA GLY A 229 26.00 -27.45 -13.83
C GLY A 229 25.47 -26.05 -13.52
N SER A 230 25.27 -25.24 -14.56
CA SER A 230 24.62 -23.93 -14.45
C SER A 230 23.11 -24.08 -14.23
N SER A 231 22.55 -23.23 -13.37
CA SER A 231 21.15 -23.24 -12.89
C SER A 231 20.76 -24.51 -12.12
N THR A 232 20.28 -24.31 -10.89
CA THR A 232 19.68 -25.32 -10.01
C THR A 232 18.56 -26.07 -10.72
N ASN A 233 18.41 -27.37 -10.46
CA ASN A 233 17.21 -28.05 -10.95
C ASN A 233 16.01 -27.65 -10.09
N ASN A 234 14.84 -27.52 -10.72
CA ASN A 234 13.63 -27.06 -10.03
C ASN A 234 13.21 -27.95 -8.84
N ASN A 235 13.75 -29.17 -8.72
CA ASN A 235 13.41 -30.08 -7.62
C ASN A 235 14.10 -29.65 -6.31
N GLU A 236 15.39 -29.25 -6.35
CA GLU A 236 16.09 -28.65 -5.19
C GLU A 236 15.35 -27.42 -4.65
N PHE A 237 14.81 -26.61 -5.57
CA PHE A 237 13.99 -25.46 -5.21
C PHE A 237 12.64 -25.87 -4.59
N ASN A 238 11.89 -26.75 -5.24
CA ASN A 238 10.55 -27.15 -4.80
C ASN A 238 10.53 -27.77 -3.39
N GLU A 239 11.50 -28.61 -3.02
CA GLU A 239 11.56 -29.17 -1.66
C GLU A 239 11.85 -28.09 -0.60
N ALA A 240 12.65 -27.06 -0.93
CA ALA A 240 12.87 -25.91 -0.05
C ALA A 240 11.60 -25.06 0.15
N VAL A 241 10.76 -24.91 -0.89
CA VAL A 241 9.42 -24.30 -0.77
C VAL A 241 8.53 -25.12 0.18
N VAL A 242 8.47 -26.44 -0.02
CA VAL A 242 7.67 -27.37 0.81
C VAL A 242 8.13 -27.32 2.29
N ALA A 243 9.44 -27.29 2.55
CA ALA A 243 9.99 -27.17 3.89
C ALA A 243 9.66 -25.82 4.55
N GLY A 244 9.70 -24.72 3.80
CA GLY A 244 9.29 -23.39 4.25
C GLY A 244 7.78 -23.31 4.56
N LYS A 245 6.95 -23.92 3.71
CA LYS A 245 5.49 -23.99 3.90
C LYS A 245 5.12 -24.82 5.13
N ALA A 246 5.75 -25.98 5.33
CA ALA A 246 5.58 -26.82 6.51
C ALA A 246 6.07 -26.18 7.84
N LEU A 247 6.90 -25.14 7.76
CA LEU A 247 7.26 -24.28 8.88
C LEU A 247 6.17 -23.22 9.16
N GLN A 248 5.66 -22.55 8.12
CA GLN A 248 4.58 -21.57 8.24
C GLN A 248 3.28 -22.21 8.78
N ASP A 249 2.87 -23.34 8.20
CA ASP A 249 1.63 -24.08 8.57
C ASP A 249 1.66 -24.61 10.02
N ALA A 250 2.83 -24.68 10.65
CA ALA A 250 2.97 -24.99 12.08
C ALA A 250 2.70 -23.78 13.01
N GLY A 251 2.29 -22.63 12.46
CA GLY A 251 1.93 -21.42 13.21
C GLY A 251 3.07 -20.43 13.42
N ASN A 252 4.13 -20.51 12.61
CA ASN A 252 5.31 -19.63 12.72
C ASN A 252 5.20 -18.43 11.77
N ILE A 253 5.61 -17.25 12.25
CA ILE A 253 5.74 -16.05 11.41
C ILE A 253 7.14 -16.07 10.78
N VAL A 254 7.21 -16.36 9.48
CA VAL A 254 8.47 -16.50 8.75
C VAL A 254 8.77 -15.22 7.97
N TYR A 255 9.93 -14.62 8.22
CA TYR A 255 10.49 -13.50 7.47
C TYR A 255 11.74 -13.95 6.71
N THR A 256 11.81 -13.68 5.40
CA THR A 256 13.00 -13.99 4.58
C THR A 256 13.72 -12.70 4.20
N VAL A 257 14.96 -12.54 4.65
CA VAL A 257 15.84 -11.38 4.38
C VAL A 257 16.92 -11.80 3.40
N GLY A 258 16.62 -11.66 2.10
CA GLY A 258 17.48 -12.12 1.00
C GLY A 258 18.46 -11.06 0.48
N LEU A 259 19.75 -11.40 0.36
CA LEU A 259 20.76 -10.57 -0.30
C LEU A 259 20.83 -10.88 -1.81
N LEU A 260 19.75 -10.62 -2.57
CA LEU A 260 19.73 -10.89 -4.02
C LEU A 260 20.72 -10.02 -4.81
N ILE A 261 21.73 -10.65 -5.42
CA ILE A 261 22.82 -9.96 -6.11
C ILE A 261 22.59 -9.86 -7.62
N GLY A 262 22.45 -8.64 -8.13
CA GLY A 262 23.04 -8.25 -9.43
C GLY A 262 22.53 -8.93 -10.70
N TYR A 263 21.44 -9.69 -10.67
CA TYR A 263 20.78 -10.21 -11.87
C TYR A 263 19.65 -9.29 -12.34
N GLY A 264 19.46 -9.20 -13.66
CA GLY A 264 18.43 -8.36 -14.27
C GLY A 264 17.01 -8.85 -14.00
N SER A 265 16.04 -7.94 -14.16
CA SER A 265 14.61 -8.22 -14.02
C SER A 265 14.19 -9.46 -14.82
N GLY A 266 13.72 -10.50 -14.12
CA GLY A 266 13.23 -11.74 -14.73
C GLY A 266 14.21 -12.94 -14.72
N SER A 267 15.35 -12.84 -14.02
CA SER A 267 16.25 -13.99 -13.79
C SER A 267 15.52 -15.16 -13.10
N ALA A 268 16.06 -16.37 -13.23
CA ALA A 268 15.53 -17.55 -12.54
C ALA A 268 15.61 -17.39 -11.02
N ASP A 269 16.69 -16.79 -10.55
CA ASP A 269 17.02 -16.56 -9.14
C ASP A 269 16.02 -15.61 -8.46
N MET A 270 15.54 -14.60 -9.20
CA MET A 270 14.48 -13.70 -8.74
C MET A 270 13.12 -14.40 -8.69
N LYS A 271 12.84 -15.31 -9.64
CA LYS A 271 11.62 -16.15 -9.63
C LYS A 271 11.65 -17.18 -8.49
N CYS A 272 12.84 -17.68 -8.12
CA CYS A 272 13.02 -18.50 -6.93
C CYS A 272 12.72 -17.73 -5.63
N ALA A 273 12.95 -16.41 -5.58
CA ALA A 273 12.57 -15.60 -4.42
C ALA A 273 11.05 -15.40 -4.31
N ASP A 274 10.34 -15.18 -5.43
CA ASP A 274 8.87 -15.09 -5.49
C ASP A 274 8.20 -16.42 -5.10
N ALA A 275 8.60 -17.52 -5.76
CA ALA A 275 7.94 -18.82 -5.62
C ALA A 275 8.21 -19.52 -4.27
N LEU A 276 9.04 -18.95 -3.40
CA LEU A 276 9.23 -19.40 -2.02
C LEU A 276 8.13 -18.86 -1.07
N LEU A 277 7.28 -17.94 -1.55
CA LEU A 277 6.35 -17.17 -0.72
C LEU A 277 4.89 -17.12 -1.24
N ALA A 278 4.61 -17.66 -2.43
CA ALA A 278 3.26 -17.81 -2.95
C ALA A 278 2.51 -18.97 -2.25
N ASP A 279 1.23 -18.78 -1.91
CA ASP A 279 0.38 -19.80 -1.26
C ASP A 279 -0.38 -20.68 -2.29
N ASP A 280 -0.28 -20.33 -3.59
CA ASP A 280 -0.82 -21.11 -4.71
C ASP A 280 0.16 -22.20 -5.17
N GLY A 281 -0.34 -23.43 -5.31
CA GLY A 281 0.50 -24.64 -5.30
C GLY A 281 1.17 -25.05 -6.62
N TYR A 282 2.30 -25.77 -6.48
CA TYR A 282 2.97 -26.62 -7.48
C TYR A 282 3.01 -26.11 -8.93
N TYR A 283 4.09 -25.39 -9.26
CA TYR A 283 4.46 -25.11 -10.66
C TYR A 283 4.71 -26.40 -11.46
N THR A 284 3.73 -26.80 -12.27
CA THR A 284 3.95 -27.67 -13.42
C THR A 284 4.40 -26.84 -14.64
N ARG A 285 5.10 -27.48 -15.57
CA ARG A 285 6.03 -26.83 -16.50
C ARG A 285 5.33 -26.11 -17.67
N SER A 286 5.11 -24.80 -17.55
CA SER A 286 4.84 -23.88 -18.68
C SER A 286 5.71 -22.61 -18.57
N ASN A 287 5.78 -21.79 -19.64
CA ASN A 287 6.83 -20.77 -19.80
C ASN A 287 6.31 -19.45 -20.40
N THR A 288 5.78 -18.59 -19.54
CA THR A 288 5.51 -17.15 -19.72
C THR A 288 5.80 -16.42 -18.39
N GLY A 289 5.92 -15.09 -18.38
CA GLY A 289 6.32 -14.32 -17.17
C GLY A 289 5.35 -13.21 -16.78
N ILE A 290 5.85 -12.23 -16.01
CA ILE A 290 5.24 -10.96 -15.57
C ILE A 290 4.57 -10.99 -14.15
N PHE A 291 5.35 -10.54 -13.16
CA PHE A 291 5.04 -9.89 -11.86
C PHE A 291 3.98 -10.45 -10.88
N GLY A 292 4.38 -10.71 -9.62
CA GLY A 292 3.46 -10.71 -8.46
C GLY A 292 4.04 -11.25 -7.14
N ALA A 293 4.59 -10.39 -6.28
CA ALA A 293 5.13 -10.78 -4.96
C ALA A 293 4.07 -10.79 -3.85
N VAL A 294 4.16 -11.73 -2.90
CA VAL A 294 3.25 -11.86 -1.75
C VAL A 294 3.96 -12.31 -0.48
N VAL A 295 3.53 -11.82 0.70
CA VAL A 295 3.68 -12.52 2.00
C VAL A 295 2.35 -12.41 2.74
N TYR A 296 1.91 -13.51 3.34
CA TYR A 296 0.58 -13.63 3.92
C TYR A 296 0.57 -13.36 5.43
N THR A 297 -0.29 -12.43 5.86
CA THR A 297 -0.96 -12.49 7.16
C THR A 297 -2.48 -12.58 6.95
N LYS A 298 -3.20 -12.96 8.00
CA LYS A 298 -4.59 -13.43 7.92
C LYS A 298 -5.51 -12.35 7.32
N ALA A 299 -6.26 -12.73 6.29
CA ALA A 299 -6.91 -11.82 5.33
C ALA A 299 -7.87 -10.78 5.93
N THR A 300 -7.77 -9.53 5.44
CA THR A 300 -8.93 -8.73 4.99
C THR A 300 -8.57 -7.65 3.95
N ASP A 301 -7.48 -6.90 4.11
CA ASP A 301 -7.16 -5.74 3.25
C ASP A 301 -6.03 -5.99 2.24
N ARG A 302 -6.18 -5.44 1.01
CA ARG A 302 -5.42 -5.86 -0.18
C ARG A 302 -4.52 -4.77 -0.81
N THR A 303 -4.24 -3.66 -0.10
CA THR A 303 -3.72 -2.42 -0.73
C THR A 303 -2.54 -1.75 -0.01
N ALA A 304 -1.39 -2.44 0.16
CA ALA A 304 -0.09 -1.81 0.48
C ALA A 304 1.16 -2.72 0.29
N TYR A 305 1.37 -3.31 -0.89
CA TYR A 305 2.43 -4.33 -1.11
C TYR A 305 3.68 -3.84 -1.87
N SER A 306 4.28 -2.73 -1.42
CA SER A 306 5.57 -2.22 -1.97
C SER A 306 6.66 -1.98 -0.92
N SER A 307 6.38 -2.23 0.37
CA SER A 307 7.21 -1.83 1.51
C SER A 307 7.94 -2.98 2.22
N GLN A 308 7.64 -4.24 1.88
CA GLN A 308 8.07 -5.42 2.66
C GLN A 308 9.16 -6.29 1.99
N TYR A 309 9.72 -5.85 0.86
CA TYR A 309 10.85 -6.51 0.21
C TYR A 309 11.90 -5.47 -0.19
N THR A 310 13.13 -5.60 0.32
CA THR A 310 14.26 -4.73 -0.05
C THR A 310 15.29 -5.54 -0.80
N SER A 311 15.27 -5.47 -2.14
CA SER A 311 16.23 -6.19 -2.99
C SER A 311 17.62 -5.56 -2.88
N ILE A 312 18.51 -6.19 -2.11
CA ILE A 312 19.86 -5.70 -1.79
C ILE A 312 20.83 -5.98 -2.96
N SER A 313 20.53 -5.36 -4.11
CA SER A 313 21.45 -5.28 -5.25
C SER A 313 22.69 -4.42 -4.88
N GLN A 314 23.74 -4.46 -5.70
CA GLN A 314 25.08 -3.94 -5.36
C GLN A 314 25.21 -2.38 -5.31
N VAL A 315 24.14 -1.66 -5.03
CA VAL A 315 24.14 -0.19 -4.88
C VAL A 315 24.72 0.20 -3.52
N ALA A 316 25.35 1.38 -3.44
CA ALA A 316 25.69 1.99 -2.15
C ALA A 316 24.41 2.16 -1.30
N GLY A 317 24.46 1.72 -0.04
CA GLY A 317 23.28 1.62 0.84
C GLY A 317 22.81 0.18 1.10
N ALA A 318 23.40 -0.84 0.46
CA ALA A 318 23.08 -2.26 0.68
C ALA A 318 23.04 -2.68 2.17
N ALA A 319 24.01 -2.25 2.98
CA ALA A 319 24.04 -2.55 4.41
C ALA A 319 22.93 -1.83 5.20
N ASP A 320 22.55 -0.62 4.78
CA ASP A 320 21.49 0.17 5.41
C ASP A 320 20.10 -0.36 5.02
N ALA A 321 19.93 -0.85 3.79
CA ALA A 321 18.74 -1.58 3.34
C ALA A 321 18.47 -2.83 4.21
N ILE A 322 19.49 -3.66 4.42
CA ILE A 322 19.43 -4.81 5.35
C ILE A 322 19.03 -4.31 6.76
N LYS A 323 19.78 -3.34 7.31
CA LYS A 323 19.57 -2.79 8.66
C LYS A 323 18.16 -2.20 8.86
N ASN A 324 17.57 -1.60 7.82
CA ASN A 324 16.21 -1.06 7.85
C ASN A 324 15.16 -2.18 7.88
N ALA A 325 15.32 -3.25 7.09
CA ALA A 325 14.44 -4.41 7.14
C ALA A 325 14.44 -5.07 8.54
N TYR A 326 15.61 -5.31 9.11
CA TYR A 326 15.74 -5.77 10.50
C TYR A 326 15.15 -4.78 11.52
N SER A 327 15.25 -3.47 11.28
CA SER A 327 14.65 -2.47 12.16
C SER A 327 13.13 -2.49 12.10
N SER A 328 12.54 -2.76 10.94
CA SER A 328 11.08 -2.94 10.79
C SER A 328 10.60 -4.20 11.51
N ILE A 329 11.22 -5.35 11.24
CA ILE A 329 10.90 -6.63 11.90
C ILE A 329 11.07 -6.51 13.43
N ALA A 330 12.11 -5.80 13.89
CA ALA A 330 12.29 -5.52 15.31
C ALA A 330 11.20 -4.62 15.89
N ASN A 331 10.66 -3.67 15.13
CA ASN A 331 9.57 -2.80 15.60
C ASN A 331 8.25 -3.59 15.71
N ASP A 332 7.93 -4.43 14.73
CA ASP A 332 6.73 -5.30 14.76
C ASP A 332 6.77 -6.27 15.96
N ILE A 333 7.92 -6.91 16.17
CA ILE A 333 8.17 -7.79 17.32
C ILE A 333 8.07 -7.03 18.65
N ASN A 334 8.67 -5.84 18.74
CA ASN A 334 8.57 -5.01 19.96
C ASN A 334 7.12 -4.58 20.23
N ALA A 335 6.37 -4.13 19.21
CA ALA A 335 4.99 -3.67 19.39
C ALA A 335 4.07 -4.79 19.90
N ARG A 336 4.19 -6.00 19.35
CA ARG A 336 3.46 -7.20 19.82
C ARG A 336 3.88 -7.67 21.21
N ALA A 337 5.09 -7.33 21.65
CA ALA A 337 5.60 -7.65 22.97
C ALA A 337 5.32 -6.57 24.04
N THR A 338 4.74 -5.41 23.71
CA THR A 338 4.60 -4.30 24.67
C THR A 338 3.34 -3.41 24.58
N GLY A 339 2.58 -3.45 23.49
CA GLY A 339 1.30 -2.71 23.36
C GLY A 339 1.44 -1.19 23.16
N THR A 340 0.37 -0.55 22.65
CA THR A 340 0.35 0.87 22.24
C THR A 340 -1.00 1.54 22.52
N VAL A 341 -0.99 2.86 22.80
CA VAL A 341 -2.19 3.70 22.90
C VAL A 341 -1.96 5.01 22.14
N THR A 342 -3.01 5.47 21.46
CA THR A 342 -3.01 6.68 20.63
C THR A 342 -4.17 7.60 21.03
N ASP A 343 -3.93 8.90 20.99
CA ASP A 343 -4.89 9.97 21.29
C ASP A 343 -4.81 11.06 20.21
N ILE A 344 -5.91 11.77 19.95
CA ILE A 344 -6.02 12.75 18.86
C ILE A 344 -6.50 14.09 19.39
N VAL A 345 -5.75 15.14 19.10
CA VAL A 345 -6.04 16.54 19.43
C VAL A 345 -6.64 17.24 18.20
N PRO A 346 -7.88 17.77 18.27
CA PRO A 346 -8.52 18.43 17.14
C PRO A 346 -7.80 19.73 16.71
N ALA A 347 -7.85 20.08 15.42
CA ALA A 347 -7.13 21.22 14.82
C ALA A 347 -7.41 22.62 15.42
N GLY A 348 -8.45 22.77 16.25
CA GLY A 348 -8.68 23.98 17.05
C GLY A 348 -7.72 24.14 18.25
N PHE A 349 -6.91 23.12 18.55
CA PHE A 349 -5.98 23.08 19.67
C PHE A 349 -4.58 22.67 19.20
N THR A 350 -3.57 23.41 19.64
CA THR A 350 -2.16 23.13 19.37
C THR A 350 -1.52 22.52 20.61
N VAL A 351 -0.82 21.39 20.47
CA VAL A 351 -0.06 20.76 21.56
C VAL A 351 1.16 21.63 21.89
N VAL A 352 1.39 21.92 23.17
CA VAL A 352 2.55 22.71 23.62
C VAL A 352 3.82 21.87 23.44
N PRO A 353 4.82 22.35 22.66
CA PRO A 353 6.06 21.60 22.42
C PRO A 353 6.76 21.19 23.72
N GLY A 354 7.13 19.91 23.81
CA GLY A 354 7.81 19.35 25.00
C GLY A 354 6.94 19.16 26.25
N SER A 355 5.62 19.41 26.18
CA SER A 355 4.72 19.19 27.33
C SER A 355 4.32 17.72 27.55
N VAL A 356 4.53 16.85 26.57
CA VAL A 356 4.06 15.46 26.59
C VAL A 356 4.91 14.59 27.50
N ARG A 357 4.23 13.79 28.33
CA ARG A 357 4.78 12.74 29.20
C ARG A 357 4.00 11.43 28.99
N PRO A 358 4.66 10.25 29.06
CA PRO A 358 6.12 10.07 29.13
C PRO A 358 6.82 10.65 27.90
N THR A 359 8.05 11.17 28.06
CA THR A 359 8.78 11.90 27.00
C THR A 359 9.26 11.00 25.84
N THR A 360 8.91 9.72 25.87
CA THR A 360 9.05 8.72 24.80
C THR A 360 7.87 8.72 23.83
N ALA A 361 6.81 9.50 24.10
CA ALA A 361 5.67 9.68 23.21
C ALA A 361 6.09 10.30 21.87
N THR A 362 5.54 9.80 20.76
CA THR A 362 5.65 10.44 19.44
C THR A 362 4.47 11.36 19.21
N VAL A 363 4.73 12.56 18.69
CA VAL A 363 3.72 13.57 18.37
C VAL A 363 3.80 13.89 16.88
N THR A 364 2.68 13.72 16.17
CA THR A 364 2.60 13.88 14.72
C THR A 364 1.48 14.86 14.38
N VAL A 365 1.78 15.92 13.64
CA VAL A 365 0.76 16.81 13.07
C VAL A 365 0.30 16.22 11.74
N ASN A 366 -1.01 16.00 11.59
CA ASN A 366 -1.62 15.36 10.43
C ASN A 366 -1.95 16.40 9.34
N PRO A 367 -2.12 16.00 8.07
CA PRO A 367 -2.43 16.92 6.97
C PRO A 367 -3.76 17.69 7.11
N ASP A 368 -4.68 17.23 7.96
CA ASP A 368 -5.95 17.89 8.28
C ASP A 368 -5.83 18.93 9.42
N GLY A 369 -4.63 19.13 9.95
CA GLY A 369 -4.33 20.03 11.06
C GLY A 369 -4.57 19.44 12.47
N THR A 370 -5.05 18.21 12.59
CA THR A 370 -5.11 17.51 13.89
C THR A 370 -3.72 17.08 14.35
N THR A 371 -3.54 16.82 15.65
CA THR A 371 -2.27 16.30 16.20
C THR A 371 -2.50 14.95 16.88
N THR A 372 -1.85 13.91 16.37
CA THR A 372 -1.81 12.57 16.97
C THR A 372 -0.71 12.49 18.03
N ILE A 373 -1.00 11.89 19.18
CA ILE A 373 -0.03 11.55 20.22
C ILE A 373 -0.10 10.03 20.43
N THR A 374 1.04 9.34 20.33
CA THR A 374 1.12 7.88 20.50
C THR A 374 2.16 7.52 21.56
N VAL A 375 1.81 6.60 22.46
CA VAL A 375 2.67 6.06 23.51
C VAL A 375 2.71 4.53 23.39
N ASN A 376 3.93 4.00 23.38
CA ASN A 376 4.21 2.57 23.25
C ASN A 376 4.74 2.03 24.58
N ASN A 377 4.59 0.73 24.81
CA ASN A 377 5.06 -0.01 25.99
C ASN A 377 4.32 0.34 27.30
N ILE A 378 2.98 0.24 27.30
CA ILE A 378 2.16 0.61 28.47
C ILE A 378 1.85 -0.60 29.35
N SER A 379 2.17 -0.48 30.64
CA SER A 379 1.62 -1.33 31.71
C SER A 379 0.38 -0.66 32.32
N THR A 380 -0.59 -1.45 32.77
CA THR A 380 -1.65 -0.97 33.66
C THR A 380 -1.09 -0.79 35.08
N GLY A 381 -1.45 0.32 35.74
CA GLY A 381 -1.04 0.64 37.10
C GLY A 381 -1.92 1.73 37.72
N PRO A 382 -1.95 1.87 39.06
CA PRO A 382 -2.73 2.90 39.74
C PRO A 382 -2.20 4.32 39.46
N GLU A 383 -2.97 5.35 39.82
CA GLU A 383 -2.86 6.81 39.50
C GLU A 383 -1.48 7.50 39.50
N ASN A 384 -0.39 6.85 39.93
CA ASN A 384 0.99 7.38 39.97
C ASN A 384 1.96 6.64 39.02
N ASP A 385 1.46 5.86 38.06
CA ASP A 385 2.27 5.14 37.08
C ASP A 385 2.99 6.10 36.09
N PRO A 386 4.31 5.91 35.80
CA PRO A 386 5.06 6.76 34.87
C PRO A 386 4.59 6.69 33.40
N ASN A 387 3.73 5.73 33.02
CA ASN A 387 3.17 5.59 31.68
C ASN A 387 1.90 6.43 31.45
N LEU A 388 1.41 7.16 32.48
CA LEU A 388 0.24 8.02 32.39
C LEU A 388 0.43 9.13 31.34
N ILE A 389 -0.38 9.11 30.27
CA ILE A 389 -0.22 10.05 29.14
C ILE A 389 -0.73 11.42 29.57
N THR A 390 0.16 12.40 29.68
CA THR A 390 -0.16 13.78 30.08
C THR A 390 0.47 14.78 29.13
N TYR A 391 -0.29 15.80 28.71
CA TYR A 391 0.20 16.82 27.77
C TYR A 391 -0.59 18.13 27.90
N ARG A 392 0.00 19.25 27.46
CA ARG A 392 -0.67 20.57 27.47
C ARG A 392 -1.12 20.98 26.07
N VAL A 393 -2.28 21.60 25.97
CA VAL A 393 -2.80 22.21 24.73
C VAL A 393 -3.12 23.69 24.92
N ILE A 394 -2.99 24.45 23.83
CA ILE A 394 -3.44 25.84 23.70
C ILE A 394 -4.55 25.87 22.65
N ALA A 395 -5.68 26.51 22.94
CA ALA A 395 -6.72 26.74 21.92
C ALA A 395 -6.31 27.88 20.96
N ASN A 396 -6.49 27.69 19.65
CA ASN A 396 -6.09 28.65 18.62
C ASN A 396 -7.06 29.87 18.59
N GLU A 397 -6.62 31.06 18.16
CA GLU A 397 -7.48 32.27 18.21
C GLU A 397 -8.76 32.10 17.38
N GLY A 398 -9.88 32.63 17.89
CA GLY A 398 -11.22 32.42 17.34
C GLY A 398 -11.94 31.16 17.83
N THR A 399 -11.25 30.13 18.33
CA THR A 399 -11.87 28.84 18.73
C THR A 399 -12.86 28.93 19.92
N TYR A 400 -12.87 30.04 20.67
CA TYR A 400 -13.85 30.30 21.74
C TYR A 400 -14.64 31.59 21.49
N GLY A 401 -15.69 31.50 20.67
CA GLY A 401 -16.70 32.56 20.54
C GLY A 401 -17.58 32.68 21.78
N SER A 402 -18.23 33.84 21.97
CA SER A 402 -19.08 34.16 23.13
C SER A 402 -20.39 33.36 23.25
N ALA A 403 -20.67 32.46 22.30
CA ALA A 403 -21.96 31.77 22.14
C ALA A 403 -21.83 30.24 21.91
N TYR A 404 -20.89 29.57 22.59
CA TYR A 404 -20.80 28.10 22.59
C TYR A 404 -20.94 27.50 23.99
N THR A 405 -22.07 26.84 24.23
CA THR A 405 -22.30 25.95 25.37
C THR A 405 -22.20 24.49 24.91
N ASN A 406 -21.41 23.68 25.62
CA ASN A 406 -21.30 22.23 25.44
C ASN A 406 -20.91 21.77 24.02
N VAL A 407 -19.61 21.79 23.73
CA VAL A 407 -19.02 20.90 22.73
C VAL A 407 -18.24 19.83 23.47
N SER A 408 -18.53 18.56 23.22
CA SER A 408 -17.73 17.44 23.70
C SER A 408 -16.77 16.99 22.62
N ALA A 409 -15.51 16.75 22.97
CA ALA A 409 -14.55 16.15 22.06
C ALA A 409 -14.74 14.63 22.08
N THR A 410 -14.82 14.01 20.91
CA THR A 410 -14.98 12.56 20.75
C THR A 410 -13.61 11.93 20.53
N TYR A 411 -13.34 10.81 21.20
CA TYR A 411 -12.08 10.09 21.17
C TYR A 411 -12.31 8.63 20.84
N THR A 412 -11.53 8.11 19.90
CA THR A 412 -11.52 6.70 19.49
C THR A 412 -10.22 6.08 19.95
N TYR A 413 -10.27 4.91 20.60
CA TYR A 413 -9.08 4.12 20.93
C TYR A 413 -9.27 2.68 20.48
N THR A 414 -8.17 2.01 20.16
CA THR A 414 -8.16 0.61 19.70
C THR A 414 -7.25 -0.20 20.60
N LEU A 415 -7.81 -1.14 21.35
CA LEU A 415 -7.08 -2.29 21.86
C LEU A 415 -7.46 -3.48 20.98
N ASN A 416 -6.48 -4.30 20.59
CA ASN A 416 -6.66 -5.62 19.98
C ASN A 416 -7.77 -5.69 18.90
N GLU A 417 -7.64 -4.86 17.86
CA GLU A 417 -8.48 -4.83 16.65
C GLU A 417 -9.97 -4.43 16.86
N THR A 418 -10.43 -4.17 18.09
CA THR A 418 -11.80 -3.69 18.39
C THR A 418 -11.80 -2.26 18.95
N GLY A 419 -12.12 -1.30 18.08
CA GLY A 419 -12.17 0.12 18.43
C GLY A 419 -13.37 0.49 19.31
N THR A 420 -13.13 1.26 20.39
CA THR A 420 -14.17 1.79 21.30
C THR A 420 -14.10 3.33 21.35
N THR A 421 -15.23 4.00 21.61
CA THR A 421 -15.37 5.46 21.46
C THR A 421 -15.97 6.11 22.73
N GLY A 422 -15.43 7.26 23.16
CA GLY A 422 -15.92 8.04 24.32
C GLY A 422 -15.84 9.57 24.10
N SER A 423 -16.37 10.39 25.02
CA SER A 423 -16.42 11.86 24.83
C SER A 423 -16.50 12.70 26.13
N THR A 424 -15.92 13.91 26.14
CA THR A 424 -15.80 14.79 27.34
C THR A 424 -15.80 16.29 26.98
N ILE A 425 -16.13 17.20 27.92
CA ILE A 425 -16.37 18.67 27.72
C ILE A 425 -15.34 19.53 28.49
N PHE A 426 -14.99 20.72 27.95
CA PHE A 426 -14.01 21.68 28.52
C PHE A 426 -14.64 22.94 29.19
N PRO A 427 -14.06 23.51 30.27
CA PRO A 427 -14.49 24.77 30.92
C PRO A 427 -13.78 26.06 30.39
N LYS A 428 -14.04 27.25 30.98
CA LYS A 428 -13.75 28.60 30.39
C LYS A 428 -12.83 29.53 31.26
N PRO A 429 -11.97 30.41 30.67
CA PRO A 429 -11.02 31.32 31.37
C PRO A 429 -11.47 32.81 31.60
N VAL A 430 -10.60 33.68 32.16
CA VAL A 430 -10.88 34.98 32.85
C VAL A 430 -9.81 36.10 32.60
N VAL A 431 -10.14 37.41 32.73
CA VAL A 431 -9.32 38.61 32.34
C VAL A 431 -9.43 39.81 33.35
N PRO A 432 -8.41 40.71 33.57
CA PRO A 432 -8.40 41.82 34.57
C PRO A 432 -8.62 43.30 34.06
N LEU A 433 -8.66 44.31 34.98
CA LEU A 433 -9.20 45.72 34.81
C LEU A 433 -8.34 46.88 35.44
N ALA A 434 -8.63 48.19 35.14
CA ALA A 434 -7.92 49.39 35.70
C ALA A 434 -8.69 50.78 35.71
N PRO A 435 -8.46 51.75 36.67
CA PRO A 435 -9.19 53.07 36.81
C PRO A 435 -8.36 54.42 36.89
N ILE A 436 -9.01 55.64 36.91
CA ILE A 436 -8.43 57.04 36.79
C ILE A 436 -9.19 58.14 37.67
N ALA A 437 -8.69 59.40 37.90
CA ALA A 437 -9.25 60.48 38.80
C ALA A 437 -9.05 62.01 38.38
N VAL A 438 -9.61 63.04 39.12
CA VAL A 438 -9.79 64.52 38.75
C VAL A 438 -9.67 65.57 39.96
N ALA A 439 -9.93 66.92 39.84
CA ALA A 439 -9.59 68.06 40.81
C ALA A 439 -10.61 69.28 41.00
N ASP A 440 -10.51 70.17 42.05
CA ASP A 440 -11.49 71.27 42.50
C ASP A 440 -10.89 72.60 43.17
N THR A 441 -11.67 73.59 43.76
CA THR A 441 -11.26 74.99 44.22
C THR A 441 -12.07 75.71 45.40
N ALA A 442 -11.64 76.89 45.99
CA ALA A 442 -12.35 77.72 47.05
C ALA A 442 -11.81 79.18 47.40
N THR A 443 -12.43 80.00 48.32
CA THR A 443 -11.96 81.33 48.90
C THR A 443 -12.53 81.70 50.33
N THR A 444 -11.95 82.66 51.11
CA THR A 444 -12.40 83.13 52.48
C THR A 444 -11.82 84.51 52.97
N SER A 445 -12.17 85.00 54.17
CA SER A 445 -11.67 86.21 54.89
C SER A 445 -10.83 85.89 56.16
N VAL A 446 -10.21 86.89 56.79
CA VAL A 446 -9.45 86.73 58.07
C VAL A 446 -10.37 86.24 59.19
N GLY A 447 -10.26 84.95 59.53
CA GLY A 447 -10.97 84.31 60.65
C GLY A 447 -12.04 83.28 60.27
N GLU A 448 -12.29 82.97 59.00
CA GLU A 448 -13.42 82.13 58.56
C GLU A 448 -13.01 80.87 57.74
N THR A 449 -13.87 79.84 57.73
CA THR A 449 -13.59 78.44 57.33
C THR A 449 -14.42 77.95 56.13
N ALA A 450 -13.86 77.08 55.29
CA ALA A 450 -14.46 76.49 54.08
C ALA A 450 -14.35 74.94 53.99
N TYR A 451 -15.11 74.32 53.09
CA TYR A 451 -15.32 72.85 52.95
C TYR A 451 -15.34 72.38 51.48
N ILE A 452 -14.81 71.18 51.17
CA ILE A 452 -14.60 70.65 49.80
C ILE A 452 -14.87 69.11 49.73
N ASN A 453 -15.49 68.60 48.65
CA ASN A 453 -15.76 67.17 48.41
C ASN A 453 -14.80 66.59 47.34
N VAL A 454 -14.28 65.36 47.51
CA VAL A 454 -13.20 64.83 46.62
C VAL A 454 -13.32 63.34 46.21
N LEU A 455 -14.41 62.64 46.56
CA LEU A 455 -14.72 61.27 46.13
C LEU A 455 -16.13 61.21 45.53
N SER A 456 -16.28 60.74 44.28
CA SER A 456 -17.61 60.57 43.66
C SER A 456 -17.68 59.47 42.57
N ASN A 457 -18.63 58.55 42.79
CA ASN A 457 -19.40 57.71 41.86
C ASN A 457 -18.73 56.84 40.76
N ASP A 458 -17.74 57.32 40.00
CA ASP A 458 -17.32 56.64 38.75
C ASP A 458 -16.52 55.33 38.97
N VAL A 459 -15.87 55.18 40.14
CA VAL A 459 -14.96 54.05 40.43
C VAL A 459 -15.72 52.72 40.58
N ASN A 460 -16.90 52.72 41.20
CA ASN A 460 -17.69 51.49 41.39
C ASN A 460 -18.24 50.94 40.07
N ALA A 461 -18.53 51.81 39.09
CA ALA A 461 -19.26 51.44 37.88
C ALA A 461 -18.48 50.53 36.91
N LYS A 462 -17.14 50.49 37.02
CA LYS A 462 -16.25 49.76 36.08
C LYS A 462 -15.59 48.51 36.65
N ILE A 463 -15.88 48.13 37.89
CA ILE A 463 -15.31 46.91 38.52
C ILE A 463 -16.32 45.74 38.47
N THR A 464 -17.63 46.02 38.45
CA THR A 464 -18.68 45.00 38.54
C THR A 464 -18.79 44.09 37.32
N GLU A 465 -18.37 44.52 36.12
CA GLU A 465 -18.38 43.65 34.91
C GLU A 465 -17.40 42.47 35.01
N GLY A 466 -16.39 42.55 35.90
CA GLY A 466 -15.47 41.44 36.20
C GLY A 466 -15.95 40.48 37.30
N GLY A 467 -17.10 40.73 37.93
CA GLY A 467 -17.67 39.86 38.97
C GLY A 467 -16.99 39.91 40.36
N GLY A 468 -16.00 40.79 40.57
CA GLY A 468 -15.34 40.99 41.87
C GLY A 468 -16.10 41.96 42.79
N ALA A 469 -15.89 41.83 44.10
CA ALA A 469 -16.43 42.75 45.11
C ALA A 469 -15.40 43.83 45.49
N VAL A 470 -15.87 45.05 45.79
CA VAL A 470 -15.04 46.20 46.18
C VAL A 470 -15.30 46.57 47.63
N THR A 471 -14.25 46.73 48.41
CA THR A 471 -14.29 47.15 49.82
C THR A 471 -13.26 48.25 50.08
N ASP A 472 -13.46 49.01 51.17
CA ASP A 472 -12.44 49.93 51.73
C ASP A 472 -11.87 50.98 50.74
N LEU A 473 -12.76 51.72 50.06
CA LEU A 473 -12.41 52.87 49.22
C LEU A 473 -12.10 54.12 50.09
N ARG A 474 -10.86 54.60 50.07
CA ARG A 474 -10.40 55.75 50.89
C ARG A 474 -9.39 56.66 50.18
N ILE A 475 -9.03 57.76 50.84
CA ILE A 475 -7.92 58.65 50.46
C ILE A 475 -6.66 58.27 51.25
N GLU A 476 -5.53 58.22 50.55
CA GLU A 476 -4.18 58.20 51.13
C GLU A 476 -3.36 59.32 50.46
N ASP A 477 -2.28 59.77 51.08
CA ASP A 477 -1.39 60.85 50.62
C ASP A 477 -2.06 62.23 50.36
N LEU A 478 -2.20 63.06 51.41
CA LEU A 478 -2.51 64.50 51.30
C LEU A 478 -1.22 65.34 51.47
N SER A 479 -1.01 66.36 50.63
CA SER A 479 0.19 67.23 50.71
C SER A 479 0.01 68.52 51.52
N ALA A 480 1.12 69.19 51.82
CA ALA A 480 1.16 70.39 52.66
C ALA A 480 0.62 71.65 51.96
N ILE A 481 0.05 72.56 52.76
CA ILE A 481 -0.52 73.82 52.27
C ILE A 481 0.59 74.78 51.83
N THR A 482 0.47 75.35 50.63
CA THR A 482 1.37 76.41 50.13
C THR A 482 0.65 77.77 50.19
N GLY A 483 1.06 78.67 51.09
CA GLY A 483 0.48 80.02 51.26
C GLY A 483 1.03 80.81 52.46
N PRO A 484 0.52 82.02 52.77
CA PRO A 484 0.97 82.84 53.90
C PRO A 484 0.83 82.14 55.26
N SER A 485 1.78 82.33 56.17
CA SER A 485 1.77 81.65 57.47
C SER A 485 0.50 81.95 58.30
N GLY A 486 -0.29 80.92 58.61
CA GLY A 486 -1.49 81.03 59.45
C GLY A 486 -2.75 80.36 58.89
N ALA A 487 -2.62 79.18 58.26
CA ALA A 487 -3.74 78.40 57.73
C ALA A 487 -3.62 76.90 58.04
N SER A 488 -4.72 76.17 57.96
CA SER A 488 -4.82 74.74 58.28
C SER A 488 -5.71 73.97 57.30
N VAL A 489 -5.53 72.65 57.22
CA VAL A 489 -6.30 71.73 56.38
C VAL A 489 -6.53 70.41 57.12
N SER A 490 -7.69 69.77 56.95
CA SER A 490 -8.00 68.47 57.59
C SER A 490 -8.98 67.63 56.76
N ILE A 491 -8.98 66.31 56.99
CA ILE A 491 -9.92 65.36 56.36
C ILE A 491 -10.97 64.88 57.37
N THR A 492 -12.22 64.73 56.95
CA THR A 492 -13.29 64.07 57.72
C THR A 492 -14.30 63.45 56.77
N ASP A 493 -14.73 62.20 56.99
CA ASP A 493 -15.71 61.46 56.17
C ASP A 493 -15.54 61.60 54.64
N GLY A 494 -14.29 61.49 54.15
CA GLY A 494 -13.95 61.59 52.72
C GLY A 494 -13.96 63.02 52.12
N LYS A 495 -13.97 64.06 52.97
CA LYS A 495 -14.05 65.48 52.60
C LYS A 495 -12.91 66.29 53.24
N VAL A 496 -12.65 67.51 52.74
CA VAL A 496 -11.52 68.36 53.16
C VAL A 496 -11.98 69.74 53.63
N ASN A 497 -11.37 70.28 54.69
CA ASN A 497 -11.74 71.55 55.35
C ASN A 497 -10.56 72.54 55.40
N PHE A 498 -10.77 73.87 55.41
CA PHE A 498 -9.70 74.91 55.35
C PHE A 498 -10.03 76.24 56.06
N THR A 499 -9.05 76.93 56.68
CA THR A 499 -9.20 78.22 57.42
C THR A 499 -7.93 79.10 57.34
N ALA A 500 -8.03 80.45 57.44
CA ALA A 500 -6.86 81.36 57.50
C ALA A 500 -7.04 82.62 58.41
N ILE A 501 -5.93 83.16 58.97
CA ILE A 501 -5.91 84.32 59.89
C ILE A 501 -5.18 85.58 59.38
N ALA A 502 -4.69 85.59 58.14
CA ALA A 502 -3.93 86.71 57.58
C ALA A 502 -4.18 86.87 56.06
N PRO A 503 -3.87 88.05 55.47
CA PRO A 503 -3.96 88.28 54.02
C PRO A 503 -3.12 87.33 53.13
N GLY A 504 -3.74 86.63 52.16
CA GLY A 504 -3.03 85.99 51.03
C GLY A 504 -3.56 84.62 50.55
N THR A 505 -2.82 83.96 49.64
CA THR A 505 -3.27 82.86 48.73
C THR A 505 -2.82 81.45 49.16
N TYR A 506 -3.61 80.37 48.99
CA TYR A 506 -3.33 79.01 49.56
C TYR A 506 -3.64 77.79 48.65
N THR A 507 -2.84 76.70 48.61
CA THR A 507 -3.05 75.46 47.76
C THR A 507 -2.59 74.10 48.39
N PHE A 508 -3.09 72.91 47.97
CA PHE A 508 -2.68 71.51 48.40
C PHE A 508 -3.14 70.37 47.43
N THR A 509 -2.75 69.07 47.61
CA THR A 509 -3.01 67.90 46.69
C THR A 509 -3.40 66.55 47.39
N TYR A 510 -3.99 65.52 46.70
CA TYR A 510 -4.45 64.19 47.26
C TYR A 510 -4.35 62.93 46.32
N ARG A 511 -4.49 61.66 46.80
CA ARG A 511 -4.72 60.38 46.03
C ARG A 511 -5.87 59.51 46.60
N ALA A 512 -6.28 58.42 45.90
CA ALA A 512 -7.28 57.43 46.38
C ALA A 512 -6.82 55.94 46.24
N VAL A 513 -7.41 55.05 47.04
CA VAL A 513 -7.05 53.61 47.22
C VAL A 513 -8.30 52.77 47.47
N ALA A 514 -8.35 51.52 46.98
CA ALA A 514 -9.40 50.54 47.26
C ALA A 514 -8.88 49.09 47.33
N THR A 515 -9.64 48.20 47.97
CA THR A 515 -9.40 46.75 47.99
C THR A 515 -10.44 46.03 47.13
N VAL A 516 -10.01 44.99 46.40
CA VAL A 516 -10.85 44.17 45.52
C VAL A 516 -10.66 42.70 45.86
N GLU A 517 -11.75 41.95 46.01
CA GLU A 517 -11.74 40.50 46.21
C GLU A 517 -12.23 39.78 44.96
N ILE A 518 -11.47 38.77 44.50
CA ILE A 518 -11.84 37.87 43.42
C ILE A 518 -11.53 36.44 43.85
N SER A 519 -12.54 35.56 43.85
CA SER A 519 -12.41 34.12 44.16
C SER A 519 -11.64 33.77 45.43
N GLY A 520 -11.76 34.60 46.49
CA GLY A 520 -11.11 34.36 47.79
C GLY A 520 -9.66 34.85 47.90
N GLN A 521 -9.18 35.69 46.98
CA GLN A 521 -7.96 36.50 47.20
C GLN A 521 -8.26 37.99 47.10
N GLU A 522 -7.68 38.76 48.03
CA GLU A 522 -7.73 40.22 48.07
C GLU A 522 -6.54 40.84 47.30
N SER A 523 -6.74 42.03 46.74
CA SER A 523 -5.67 42.86 46.18
C SER A 523 -5.98 44.35 46.29
N ILE A 524 -4.94 45.17 46.49
CA ILE A 524 -5.05 46.62 46.73
C ILE A 524 -4.68 47.40 45.46
N VAL A 525 -5.52 48.37 45.08
CA VAL A 525 -5.37 49.20 43.87
C VAL A 525 -5.32 50.70 44.24
N LYS A 526 -4.47 51.50 43.57
CA LYS A 526 -4.24 52.94 43.88
C LYS A 526 -4.35 53.87 42.65
N SER A 527 -4.76 55.13 42.85
CA SER A 527 -4.98 56.17 41.81
C SER A 527 -3.87 57.25 41.70
N VAL A 528 -4.10 58.32 40.90
CA VAL A 528 -3.26 59.54 40.62
C VAL A 528 -3.86 60.91 41.21
N PRO A 529 -3.17 62.13 41.25
CA PRO A 529 -3.41 63.38 42.16
C PRO A 529 -3.93 64.89 41.69
N ALA A 530 -4.12 66.04 42.54
CA ALA A 530 -4.87 67.48 42.38
C ALA A 530 -4.45 68.97 43.09
N THR A 531 -5.21 70.21 43.20
CA THR A 531 -4.81 71.73 43.63
C THR A 531 -5.82 72.96 44.24
N VAL A 532 -5.51 74.32 44.63
CA VAL A 532 -6.40 75.56 45.24
C VAL A 532 -6.01 77.23 45.22
N THR A 533 -6.58 78.35 45.96
CA THR A 533 -6.22 79.94 46.02
C THR A 533 -6.89 81.18 46.98
N VAL A 534 -6.32 82.47 47.36
CA VAL A 534 -6.85 83.85 48.09
C VAL A 534 -5.99 85.33 48.22
N THR A 535 -6.25 86.56 48.96
CA THR A 535 -5.50 88.02 49.01
C THR A 535 -5.84 89.36 49.99
N VAL A 536 -4.99 90.48 50.42
CA VAL A 536 -5.25 91.96 51.09
C VAL A 536 -4.18 93.30 51.13
N THR A 537 -4.09 94.39 52.08
CA THR A 537 -3.62 95.96 51.99
C THR A 537 -2.78 96.94 53.11
N GLY A 538 -2.64 98.38 53.11
CA GLY A 538 -1.68 99.42 53.92
C GLY A 538 -1.91 101.06 54.34
N ALA A 539 -0.93 102.04 54.73
CA ALA A 539 -1.03 103.47 55.49
C ALA A 539 -0.05 104.86 55.34
N ILE A 540 0.02 106.01 56.22
CA ILE A 540 0.56 107.54 56.04
C ILE A 540 1.28 108.57 57.18
N SER A 541 1.62 109.97 57.02
CA SER A 541 2.39 111.04 57.95
C SER A 541 2.34 112.72 57.88
N TYR A 542 3.24 113.67 58.48
CA TYR A 542 3.14 115.24 58.86
C TYR A 542 4.40 116.37 58.94
N SER A 543 4.31 117.79 59.14
CA SER A 543 5.44 118.94 59.22
C SER A 543 5.26 120.52 59.78
N ALA A 544 6.20 121.59 59.69
CA ALA A 544 6.24 123.07 60.32
C ALA A 544 7.15 124.38 59.78
N SER A 545 7.33 125.67 60.37
CA SER A 545 7.74 127.01 59.64
C SER A 545 8.97 128.04 59.87
N GLY A 546 9.69 128.34 58.77
CA GLY A 546 10.24 129.67 58.34
C GLY A 546 9.53 130.12 57.03
N TYR A 547 10.15 130.85 56.07
CA TYR A 547 9.65 130.79 54.67
C TYR A 547 10.56 129.89 53.83
N GLN A 548 10.04 128.72 53.50
CA GLN A 548 10.55 127.93 52.38
C GLN A 548 9.40 127.73 51.42
N GLY A 549 9.56 128.21 50.20
CA GLY A 549 8.52 128.16 49.19
C GLY A 549 9.10 127.97 47.80
N VAL A 550 8.24 127.50 46.92
CA VAL A 550 8.51 127.44 45.50
C VAL A 550 8.27 128.82 44.89
N TYR A 551 9.04 129.23 43.90
CA TYR A 551 8.82 130.48 43.17
C TYR A 551 7.36 130.56 42.68
N ASP A 552 6.64 131.58 43.17
CA ASP A 552 5.20 131.79 42.94
C ASP A 552 4.89 133.18 42.37
N GLY A 553 5.93 133.95 42.02
CA GLY A 553 5.83 135.32 41.51
C GLY A 553 5.60 136.41 42.57
N SER A 554 5.54 136.07 43.86
CA SER A 554 5.25 136.99 44.98
C SER A 554 6.45 137.24 45.89
N SER A 555 6.36 138.22 46.80
CA SER A 555 7.43 138.57 47.76
C SER A 555 7.14 138.05 49.17
N HIS A 556 8.08 137.32 49.77
CA HIS A 556 7.87 136.55 51.01
C HIS A 556 8.86 136.86 52.13
N GLY A 557 8.41 136.72 53.39
CA GLY A 557 9.16 136.93 54.62
C GLY A 557 8.85 135.85 55.68
N ILE A 558 9.56 135.87 56.81
CA ILE A 558 9.46 134.80 57.83
C ILE A 558 8.29 135.03 58.82
N THR A 559 7.70 133.94 59.31
CA THR A 559 6.56 133.95 60.23
C THR A 559 6.87 133.11 61.48
N VAL A 560 6.57 133.66 62.66
CA VAL A 560 6.82 133.02 63.95
C VAL A 560 5.56 133.10 64.81
N THR A 561 5.10 131.96 65.35
CA THR A 561 3.82 131.84 66.06
C THR A 561 3.97 131.07 67.37
N SER A 562 3.48 131.65 68.47
CA SER A 562 3.37 131.01 69.79
C SER A 562 2.38 131.77 70.68
N THR A 563 1.66 131.08 71.57
CA THR A 563 0.52 131.66 72.28
C THR A 563 0.96 132.52 73.47
N GLY A 564 0.79 133.85 73.33
CA GLY A 564 1.09 134.84 74.36
C GLY A 564 2.60 135.13 74.50
N VAL A 565 3.20 135.68 73.45
CA VAL A 565 4.62 136.09 73.36
C VAL A 565 4.74 137.41 72.57
N GLU A 566 5.85 138.12 72.72
CA GLU A 566 6.27 139.25 71.85
C GLU A 566 7.31 138.78 70.82
N ILE A 567 7.37 139.39 69.63
CA ILE A 567 8.25 138.99 68.51
C ILE A 567 8.82 140.21 67.75
N ARG A 568 10.11 140.17 67.35
CA ARG A 568 10.83 141.23 66.58
C ARG A 568 11.75 140.63 65.48
N TYR A 569 12.18 141.41 64.46
CA TYR A 569 12.81 140.92 63.21
C TYR A 569 13.97 141.80 62.66
N GLY A 570 14.88 141.24 61.84
CA GLY A 570 15.94 142.02 61.16
C GLY A 570 16.66 141.30 60.00
N THR A 571 17.30 142.04 59.09
CA THR A 571 18.13 141.50 57.97
C THR A 571 19.59 141.25 58.35
N ILE A 572 20.09 141.91 59.40
CA ILE A 572 21.45 141.81 59.90
C ILE A 572 21.36 141.45 61.38
N GLU A 573 22.18 140.49 61.82
CA GLU A 573 22.16 139.99 63.19
C GLU A 573 22.40 141.11 64.21
N GLY A 574 21.69 141.05 65.34
CA GLY A 574 21.74 142.08 66.39
C GLY A 574 20.95 143.36 66.08
N THR A 575 20.50 143.59 64.85
CA THR A 575 19.76 144.81 64.45
C THR A 575 18.28 144.49 64.21
N TYR A 576 17.45 144.67 65.24
CA TYR A 576 16.04 144.26 65.22
C TYR A 576 15.06 145.45 65.16
N GLY A 577 14.20 145.46 64.15
CA GLY A 577 13.00 146.28 64.06
C GLY A 577 11.71 145.47 64.27
N THR A 578 10.56 146.11 64.05
CA THR A 578 9.22 145.50 64.16
C THR A 578 8.69 144.92 62.84
N THR A 579 9.32 145.25 61.70
CA THR A 579 8.88 144.85 60.35
C THR A 579 9.80 143.77 59.77
N ALA A 580 9.23 142.71 59.19
CA ALA A 580 10.00 141.68 58.50
C ALA A 580 10.35 142.06 57.04
N PRO A 581 11.58 141.80 56.55
CA PRO A 581 11.97 141.97 55.15
C PRO A 581 11.37 140.89 54.23
N THR A 582 11.34 141.14 52.92
CA THR A 582 10.78 140.19 51.92
C THR A 582 11.57 140.09 50.61
N TYR A 583 11.44 138.96 49.89
CA TYR A 583 12.15 138.62 48.65
C TYR A 583 11.27 137.84 47.65
N LYS A 584 11.53 137.91 46.33
CA LYS A 584 10.69 137.31 45.26
C LYS A 584 11.34 136.21 44.40
N ASN A 585 12.55 136.42 43.88
CA ASN A 585 13.15 135.49 42.91
C ASN A 585 13.83 134.29 43.61
N VAL A 586 14.10 133.23 42.84
CA VAL A 586 14.83 132.04 43.33
C VAL A 586 16.14 132.43 44.01
N GLY A 587 16.34 131.97 45.25
CA GLY A 587 17.47 132.36 46.10
C GLY A 587 17.28 131.96 47.56
N VAL A 588 18.33 132.15 48.37
CA VAL A 588 18.31 131.94 49.82
C VAL A 588 18.72 133.25 50.50
N TYR A 589 17.86 133.76 51.37
CA TYR A 589 18.04 135.02 52.08
C TYR A 589 17.81 134.80 53.59
N THR A 590 18.60 135.42 54.46
CA THR A 590 18.52 135.19 55.92
C THR A 590 17.78 136.31 56.63
N VAL A 591 16.86 135.96 57.54
CA VAL A 591 16.14 136.90 58.40
C VAL A 591 16.24 136.45 59.86
N TYR A 592 16.62 137.37 60.73
CA TYR A 592 16.81 137.14 62.16
C TYR A 592 15.55 137.53 62.92
N TYR A 593 15.26 136.84 64.04
CA TYR A 593 14.09 137.08 64.88
C TYR A 593 14.36 136.87 66.37
N GLN A 594 13.49 137.45 67.20
CA GLN A 594 13.55 137.34 68.66
C GLN A 594 12.14 137.12 69.21
N ILE A 595 11.93 136.03 69.97
CA ILE A 595 10.70 135.77 70.74
C ILE A 595 10.97 136.04 72.23
N THR A 596 10.07 136.76 72.90
CA THR A 596 10.13 137.05 74.34
C THR A 596 8.80 136.74 75.03
N LYS A 597 8.82 135.95 76.11
CA LYS A 597 7.67 135.74 77.00
C LYS A 597 8.08 135.97 78.45
N PRO A 598 7.39 136.84 79.22
CA PRO A 598 7.67 136.99 80.64
C PRO A 598 7.62 135.64 81.37
N GLY A 599 8.72 135.25 82.02
CA GLY A 599 8.85 134.00 82.77
C GLY A 599 9.38 132.79 82.00
N TYR A 600 9.64 132.89 80.69
CA TYR A 600 10.30 131.85 79.89
C TYR A 600 11.54 132.42 79.19
N ALA A 601 12.51 131.57 78.86
CA ALA A 601 13.73 132.00 78.18
C ALA A 601 13.43 132.58 76.79
N SER A 602 14.06 133.72 76.45
CA SER A 602 13.93 134.37 75.15
C SER A 602 14.48 133.49 74.04
N ILE A 603 13.68 133.21 73.01
CA ILE A 603 14.11 132.42 71.85
C ILE A 603 14.49 133.39 70.73
N THR A 604 15.75 133.80 70.72
CA THR A 604 16.39 134.40 69.53
C THR A 604 16.73 133.30 68.51
N GLY A 605 16.62 133.61 67.23
CA GLY A 605 17.04 132.71 66.17
C GLY A 605 17.04 133.39 64.81
N SER A 606 17.29 132.61 63.76
CA SER A 606 17.12 133.04 62.36
C SER A 606 16.28 132.02 61.60
N ARG A 607 15.63 132.49 60.53
CA ARG A 607 15.00 131.67 59.50
C ARG A 607 15.35 132.24 58.14
N THR A 608 15.51 131.38 57.15
CA THR A 608 15.67 131.85 55.78
C THR A 608 14.31 132.16 55.17
N VAL A 609 14.33 133.06 54.18
CA VAL A 609 13.43 133.07 53.04
C VAL A 609 14.15 132.30 51.93
N THR A 610 13.75 131.05 51.72
CA THR A 610 14.29 130.17 50.68
C THR A 610 13.25 130.04 49.58
N ILE A 611 13.57 130.52 48.40
CA ILE A 611 12.73 130.44 47.20
C ILE A 611 13.40 129.47 46.24
N THR A 612 12.80 128.30 46.03
CA THR A 612 13.33 127.27 45.11
C THR A 612 12.68 127.37 43.73
N PRO A 613 13.33 126.89 42.65
CA PRO A 613 12.71 126.82 41.32
C PRO A 613 11.37 126.09 41.34
N LYS A 614 10.45 126.52 40.48
CA LYS A 614 9.16 125.87 40.31
C LYS A 614 9.27 124.65 39.40
N ALA A 615 8.63 123.56 39.81
CA ALA A 615 8.49 122.39 38.97
C ALA A 615 7.63 122.75 37.74
N ALA A 616 8.24 122.63 36.57
CA ALA A 616 7.57 122.63 35.28
C ALA A 616 7.60 121.22 34.70
N THR A 617 6.58 120.85 33.94
CA THR A 617 6.58 119.62 33.15
C THR A 617 6.67 119.96 31.68
N VAL A 618 7.41 119.14 30.93
CA VAL A 618 7.35 119.13 29.48
C VAL A 618 7.13 117.70 29.01
N GLU A 619 6.10 117.48 28.20
CA GLU A 619 5.69 116.16 27.75
C GLU A 619 5.57 116.16 26.22
N THR A 620 6.06 115.11 25.56
CA THR A 620 5.98 114.95 24.10
C THR A 620 5.07 113.79 23.71
N GLY A 621 4.34 113.94 22.61
CA GLY A 621 3.40 112.92 22.17
C GLY A 621 4.08 111.64 21.67
N SER A 622 3.59 110.48 22.12
CA SER A 622 3.88 109.17 21.50
C SER A 622 3.21 109.03 20.13
N ALA A 623 3.71 108.14 19.28
CA ALA A 623 3.03 107.75 18.04
C ALA A 623 3.45 106.33 17.60
N SER A 624 2.65 105.68 16.76
CA SER A 624 3.00 104.40 16.17
C SER A 624 2.48 104.23 14.73
N LYS A 625 3.16 103.41 13.94
CA LYS A 625 2.69 102.94 12.62
C LYS A 625 3.32 101.61 12.21
N VAL A 626 2.81 101.00 11.13
CA VAL A 626 3.46 99.88 10.45
C VAL A 626 4.56 100.42 9.51
N TYR A 627 5.61 99.62 9.27
CA TYR A 627 6.72 99.99 8.39
C TYR A 627 6.26 100.19 6.93
N ASP A 628 6.24 101.45 6.51
CA ASP A 628 5.92 101.93 5.16
C ASP A 628 7.14 102.49 4.39
N GLY A 629 8.33 102.49 5.03
CA GLY A 629 9.58 103.04 4.50
C GLY A 629 9.80 104.54 4.73
N THR A 630 8.85 105.26 5.34
CA THR A 630 8.93 106.70 5.61
C THR A 630 9.06 107.01 7.10
N PRO A 631 9.63 108.16 7.52
CA PRO A 631 9.76 108.49 8.94
C PRO A 631 8.42 108.65 9.66
N LEU A 632 8.40 108.27 10.95
CA LEU A 632 7.38 108.60 11.93
C LEU A 632 7.90 109.75 12.82
N THR A 633 7.07 110.76 13.06
CA THR A 633 7.32 111.87 14.00
C THR A 633 6.03 112.21 14.74
N ASN A 634 6.13 112.92 15.87
CA ASN A 634 4.98 113.58 16.50
C ASN A 634 5.42 114.95 17.05
N SER A 635 4.81 116.03 16.56
CA SER A 635 5.13 117.40 16.95
C SER A 635 4.42 117.87 18.24
N THR A 636 3.56 117.04 18.82
CA THR A 636 2.79 117.38 20.03
C THR A 636 3.73 117.57 21.21
N VAL A 637 3.67 118.75 21.85
CA VAL A 637 4.35 119.04 23.11
C VAL A 637 3.44 119.84 24.04
N THR A 638 3.43 119.51 25.32
CA THR A 638 2.66 120.19 26.37
C THR A 638 3.60 120.73 27.44
N LEU A 639 3.33 121.96 27.91
CA LEU A 639 4.06 122.62 29.00
C LEU A 639 3.12 122.81 30.19
N GLY A 640 3.53 122.33 31.36
CA GLY A 640 2.80 122.47 32.62
C GLY A 640 3.60 123.23 33.68
N GLY A 641 2.91 123.79 34.67
CA GLY A 641 3.51 124.42 35.86
C GLY A 641 3.96 125.88 35.73
N ILE A 642 4.10 126.42 34.52
CA ILE A 642 4.51 127.82 34.28
C ILE A 642 3.47 128.81 34.88
N ILE A 643 3.95 129.92 35.46
CA ILE A 643 3.12 131.00 36.01
C ILE A 643 2.67 131.93 34.89
N VAL A 644 1.41 132.37 34.93
CA VAL A 644 0.86 133.33 33.96
C VAL A 644 1.59 134.67 34.08
N GLY A 645 2.39 134.98 33.05
CA GLY A 645 3.23 136.18 32.97
C GLY A 645 4.70 135.86 32.66
N ASP A 646 5.16 134.65 32.99
CA ASP A 646 6.53 134.20 32.76
C ASP A 646 6.73 133.67 31.32
N THR A 647 7.93 133.83 30.78
CA THR A 647 8.27 133.47 29.39
C THR A 647 9.02 132.14 29.29
N VAL A 648 8.33 131.08 28.84
CA VAL A 648 8.88 129.72 28.59
C VAL A 648 8.22 129.09 27.36
N THR A 649 8.99 128.37 26.53
CA THR A 649 8.52 127.63 25.34
C THR A 649 9.21 126.27 25.19
N ALA A 650 8.61 125.35 24.42
CA ALA A 650 9.12 124.01 24.14
C ALA A 650 8.75 123.51 22.73
N THR A 651 9.55 122.59 22.17
CA THR A 651 9.34 121.97 20.84
C THR A 651 9.79 120.49 20.84
N ALA A 652 9.00 119.58 20.26
CA ALA A 652 9.36 118.17 20.05
C ALA A 652 10.16 117.93 18.76
N THR A 653 11.06 116.94 18.75
CA THR A 653 12.11 116.78 17.70
C THR A 653 12.44 115.34 17.28
N GLY A 654 11.84 114.30 17.87
CA GLY A 654 12.24 112.90 17.59
C GLY A 654 11.69 112.31 16.29
N THR A 655 12.36 111.27 15.76
CA THR A 655 11.93 110.54 14.54
C THR A 655 12.24 109.04 14.62
N GLN A 656 11.40 108.18 14.02
CA GLN A 656 11.66 106.74 13.85
C GLN A 656 11.28 106.27 12.44
N THR A 657 12.20 105.68 11.67
CA THR A 657 11.94 105.22 10.28
C THR A 657 11.98 103.70 10.12
N ILE A 658 12.94 103.03 10.77
CA ILE A 658 13.09 101.57 10.74
C ILE A 658 12.23 100.92 11.83
N VAL A 659 11.89 99.64 11.66
CA VAL A 659 11.19 98.83 12.68
C VAL A 659 11.93 98.90 14.02
N GLY A 660 11.22 99.25 15.09
CA GLY A 660 11.76 99.48 16.42
C GLY A 660 11.09 100.65 17.14
N ASN A 661 11.70 101.07 18.26
CA ASN A 661 11.19 102.12 19.14
C ASN A 661 12.28 103.17 19.40
N SER A 662 11.90 104.44 19.54
CA SER A 662 12.78 105.52 20.03
C SER A 662 11.98 106.59 20.79
N ASN A 663 12.66 107.44 21.55
CA ASN A 663 12.03 108.51 22.32
C ASN A 663 11.82 109.76 21.45
N ASN A 664 10.67 110.41 21.61
CA ASN A 664 10.36 111.70 21.00
C ASN A 664 11.01 112.83 21.80
N THR A 665 12.23 113.21 21.42
CA THR A 665 13.04 114.22 22.13
C THR A 665 12.42 115.62 22.12
N VAL A 666 12.88 116.49 23.02
CA VAL A 666 12.32 117.84 23.23
C VAL A 666 13.43 118.89 23.39
N THR A 667 13.08 120.18 23.34
CA THR A 667 13.99 121.30 23.64
C THR A 667 13.19 122.47 24.23
N THR A 668 13.73 123.17 25.24
CA THR A 668 13.04 124.24 26.00
C THR A 668 13.82 125.56 26.04
N ALA A 669 13.12 126.70 25.95
CA ALA A 669 13.70 128.06 25.95
C ALA A 669 12.83 129.07 26.75
N GLY A 670 13.32 130.30 26.96
CA GLY A 670 12.60 131.35 27.70
C GLY A 670 13.51 132.24 28.55
N ALA A 671 13.08 133.46 28.91
CA ALA A 671 13.87 134.35 29.76
C ALA A 671 13.71 134.02 31.24
N ASP A 672 12.49 133.67 31.66
CA ASP A 672 12.17 133.29 33.04
C ASP A 672 12.51 131.82 33.36
N LYS A 673 13.05 131.08 32.38
CA LYS A 673 13.44 129.66 32.47
C LYS A 673 14.28 129.36 33.72
N GLY A 674 15.13 130.29 34.17
CA GLY A 674 15.96 130.13 35.37
C GLY A 674 15.18 130.00 36.69
N ASN A 675 13.89 130.38 36.72
CA ASN A 675 13.01 130.17 37.87
C ASN A 675 12.36 128.77 37.88
N TYR A 676 12.64 127.90 36.91
CA TYR A 676 11.97 126.61 36.72
C TYR A 676 12.93 125.43 36.60
N THR A 677 12.51 124.28 37.13
CA THR A 677 13.13 122.97 36.86
C THR A 677 12.16 122.13 36.05
N PHE A 678 12.60 121.62 34.90
CA PHE A 678 11.77 120.83 34.00
C PHE A 678 11.93 119.33 34.27
N THR A 679 10.79 118.64 34.41
CA THR A 679 10.72 117.18 34.31
C THR A 679 10.23 116.82 32.91
N GLU A 680 11.01 116.03 32.17
CA GLU A 680 10.67 115.60 30.81
C GLU A 680 9.96 114.25 30.82
N THR A 681 8.77 114.18 30.22
CA THR A 681 8.03 112.94 29.93
C THR A 681 8.04 112.71 28.43
N LEU A 682 9.03 112.00 27.92
CA LEU A 682 9.19 111.80 26.47
C LEU A 682 8.31 110.65 25.96
N GLY A 683 7.44 110.94 25.00
CA GLY A 683 6.63 109.92 24.32
C GLY A 683 7.48 108.98 23.46
N THR A 684 6.95 107.80 23.12
CA THR A 684 7.64 106.80 22.30
C THR A 684 7.14 106.83 20.85
N LEU A 685 8.06 106.83 19.89
CA LEU A 685 7.81 106.62 18.46
C LEU A 685 8.07 105.14 18.12
N THR A 686 7.07 104.46 17.57
CA THR A 686 7.12 102.99 17.36
C THR A 686 6.78 102.61 15.93
N VAL A 687 7.67 101.87 15.26
CA VAL A 687 7.42 101.31 13.92
C VAL A 687 7.41 99.79 13.99
N THR A 688 6.31 99.15 13.60
CA THR A 688 6.14 97.68 13.61
C THR A 688 6.38 97.06 12.23
N LYS A 689 6.63 95.74 12.17
CA LYS A 689 6.86 95.02 10.91
C LYS A 689 5.61 95.00 10.02
N GLY A 690 5.81 95.09 8.70
CA GLY A 690 4.77 94.86 7.70
C GLY A 690 4.42 93.38 7.50
N THR A 691 3.24 93.09 6.95
CA THR A 691 2.79 91.75 6.53
C THR A 691 3.08 91.50 5.05
N LEU A 692 3.39 90.25 4.68
CA LEU A 692 3.64 89.86 3.29
C LEU A 692 2.36 89.35 2.62
N SER A 693 2.22 89.65 1.32
CA SER A 693 1.28 88.97 0.43
C SER A 693 2.04 87.92 -0.38
N TYR A 694 1.50 86.71 -0.45
CA TYR A 694 2.08 85.56 -1.13
C TYR A 694 0.98 84.56 -1.51
N SER A 695 1.33 83.60 -2.36
CA SER A 695 0.53 82.41 -2.61
C SER A 695 1.43 81.18 -2.70
N SER A 696 0.91 80.04 -2.25
CA SER A 696 1.53 78.72 -2.38
C SER A 696 0.52 77.72 -2.94
N SER A 697 1.01 76.67 -3.58
CA SER A 697 0.20 75.55 -4.06
C SER A 697 1.05 74.29 -4.24
N GLY A 698 0.61 73.18 -3.65
CA GLY A 698 1.10 71.84 -3.91
C GLY A 698 0.74 71.28 -5.28
N TYR A 699 0.95 69.97 -5.44
CA TYR A 699 0.62 69.19 -6.62
C TYR A 699 -0.06 67.87 -6.21
N GLU A 700 -1.12 67.47 -6.89
CA GLU A 700 -1.72 66.13 -6.78
C GLU A 700 -1.99 65.59 -8.19
N GLY A 701 -1.59 64.34 -8.44
CA GLY A 701 -1.72 63.71 -9.75
C GLY A 701 -1.46 62.20 -9.77
N VAL A 702 -1.55 61.63 -10.97
CA VAL A 702 -1.22 60.23 -11.29
C VAL A 702 0.18 60.19 -11.91
N TYR A 703 0.93 59.12 -11.69
CA TYR A 703 2.26 58.92 -12.27
C TYR A 703 2.24 59.03 -13.81
N ASP A 704 2.84 60.10 -14.33
CA ASP A 704 2.94 60.43 -15.76
C ASP A 704 4.38 60.29 -16.31
N GLY A 705 5.34 59.95 -15.44
CA GLY A 705 6.75 59.90 -15.77
C GLY A 705 7.48 61.25 -15.78
N SER A 706 6.82 62.35 -15.40
CA SER A 706 7.42 63.69 -15.26
C SER A 706 7.86 63.95 -13.81
N SER A 707 8.60 65.04 -13.58
CA SER A 707 8.95 65.51 -12.22
C SER A 707 8.10 66.73 -11.85
N HIS A 708 7.36 66.64 -10.74
CA HIS A 708 6.44 67.66 -10.25
C HIS A 708 6.91 68.29 -8.94
N GLY A 709 6.53 69.53 -8.66
CA GLY A 709 6.98 70.28 -7.49
C GLY A 709 5.98 71.34 -7.06
N ILE A 710 6.18 71.90 -5.86
CA ILE A 710 5.31 72.97 -5.33
C ILE A 710 5.61 74.31 -5.99
N THR A 711 4.62 75.20 -6.06
CA THR A 711 4.81 76.59 -6.52
C THR A 711 4.57 77.56 -5.36
N VAL A 712 5.49 78.52 -5.17
CA VAL A 712 5.36 79.60 -4.19
C VAL A 712 5.73 80.93 -4.84
N MET A 713 4.90 81.95 -4.67
CA MET A 713 5.06 83.26 -5.29
C MET A 713 4.88 84.40 -4.29
N SER A 714 5.80 85.38 -4.30
CA SER A 714 5.67 86.63 -3.51
C SER A 714 6.50 87.76 -4.14
N THR A 715 5.91 88.95 -4.26
CA THR A 715 6.49 90.05 -5.03
C THR A 715 7.64 90.76 -4.30
N GLY A 716 8.86 90.57 -4.80
CA GLY A 716 10.07 91.21 -4.26
C GLY A 716 10.44 90.73 -2.85
N ALA A 717 10.20 89.47 -2.56
CA ALA A 717 10.71 88.76 -1.38
C ALA A 717 11.62 87.61 -1.84
N ALA A 718 12.58 87.21 -1.00
CA ALA A 718 13.39 86.02 -1.25
C ALA A 718 12.60 84.78 -0.81
N ILE A 719 12.54 83.75 -1.67
CA ILE A 719 11.89 82.47 -1.40
C ILE A 719 12.98 81.40 -1.32
N LYS A 720 12.90 80.51 -0.33
CA LYS A 720 13.76 79.33 -0.16
C LYS A 720 12.92 78.09 0.14
N TYR A 721 13.45 76.91 -0.14
CA TYR A 721 12.75 75.63 0.02
C TYR A 721 13.53 74.68 0.94
N GLY A 722 12.82 73.67 1.46
CA GLY A 722 13.33 72.66 2.39
C GLY A 722 12.55 71.35 2.28
N THR A 723 13.21 70.23 2.57
CA THR A 723 12.56 68.91 2.70
C THR A 723 12.34 68.50 4.16
N VAL A 724 12.85 69.30 5.11
CA VAL A 724 12.71 69.12 6.56
C VAL A 724 12.29 70.45 7.16
N GLU A 725 11.36 70.44 8.11
CA GLU A 725 10.86 71.65 8.75
C GLU A 725 12.00 72.48 9.38
N GLY A 726 11.92 73.80 9.24
CA GLY A 726 12.93 74.73 9.78
C GLY A 726 14.22 74.86 8.96
N THR A 727 14.50 73.94 8.04
CA THR A 727 15.69 73.96 7.16
C THR A 727 15.32 74.49 5.79
N TYR A 728 16.01 75.53 5.29
CA TYR A 728 15.65 76.22 4.04
C TYR A 728 16.91 76.54 3.20
N ASP A 729 17.53 75.51 2.64
CA ASP A 729 18.81 75.54 1.94
C ASP A 729 18.78 74.96 0.50
N VAL A 730 17.69 74.29 0.09
CA VAL A 730 17.56 73.70 -1.26
C VAL A 730 16.87 74.64 -2.25
N THR A 731 17.19 74.45 -3.53
CA THR A 731 16.32 74.86 -4.65
C THR A 731 15.01 74.07 -4.62
N ALA A 732 13.93 74.59 -5.23
CA ALA A 732 12.62 73.94 -5.25
C ALA A 732 12.72 72.45 -5.65
N PRO A 733 12.45 71.51 -4.72
CA PRO A 733 12.58 70.08 -4.98
C PRO A 733 11.43 69.61 -5.88
N THR A 734 11.71 68.57 -6.68
CA THR A 734 10.71 67.92 -7.53
C THR A 734 10.78 66.41 -7.37
N TYR A 735 9.64 65.75 -7.55
CA TYR A 735 9.44 64.31 -7.35
C TYR A 735 8.76 63.71 -8.57
N LYS A 736 9.15 62.49 -8.95
CA LYS A 736 8.64 61.78 -10.12
C LYS A 736 7.90 60.49 -9.78
N ASN A 737 8.38 59.76 -8.77
CA ASN A 737 7.80 58.48 -8.38
C ASN A 737 6.57 58.67 -7.48
N VAL A 738 5.79 57.61 -7.32
CA VAL A 738 4.68 57.54 -6.39
C VAL A 738 5.12 57.81 -4.96
N GLY A 739 4.33 58.60 -4.25
CA GLY A 739 4.57 59.01 -2.87
C GLY A 739 3.84 60.31 -2.53
N GLU A 740 3.86 60.66 -1.24
CA GLU A 740 3.41 61.96 -0.75
C GLU A 740 4.60 62.66 -0.07
N TYR A 741 5.02 63.78 -0.64
CA TYR A 741 6.25 64.48 -0.28
C TYR A 741 5.95 65.90 0.19
N THR A 742 6.23 66.19 1.46
CA THR A 742 6.06 67.54 2.02
C THR A 742 7.27 68.42 1.69
N VAL A 743 7.01 69.59 1.10
CA VAL A 743 8.02 70.60 0.80
C VAL A 743 7.75 71.85 1.63
N TYR A 744 8.72 72.24 2.44
CA TYR A 744 8.69 73.42 3.27
C TYR A 744 9.22 74.63 2.50
N TYR A 745 8.71 75.82 2.79
CA TYR A 745 9.17 77.07 2.18
C TYR A 745 9.31 78.20 3.20
N GLN A 746 10.22 79.12 2.93
CA GLN A 746 10.43 80.36 3.69
C GLN A 746 10.41 81.56 2.75
N ILE A 747 9.66 82.60 3.11
CA ILE A 747 9.54 83.87 2.37
C ILE A 747 10.02 85.01 3.28
N ALA A 748 11.08 85.71 2.85
CA ALA A 748 11.75 86.73 3.65
C ALA A 748 11.90 88.08 2.90
N LYS A 749 11.62 89.19 3.58
CA LYS A 749 11.76 90.56 3.05
C LYS A 749 12.12 91.54 4.18
N PRO A 750 13.16 92.40 4.03
CA PRO A 750 13.54 93.37 5.06
C PRO A 750 12.40 94.32 5.45
N GLY A 751 12.18 94.52 6.75
CA GLY A 751 11.09 95.33 7.30
C GLY A 751 9.75 94.62 7.48
N TYR A 752 9.63 93.38 6.99
CA TYR A 752 8.41 92.56 7.08
C TYR A 752 8.60 91.37 8.02
N THR A 753 7.51 90.74 8.41
CA THR A 753 7.52 89.45 9.12
C THR A 753 7.81 88.32 8.12
N THR A 754 8.80 87.47 8.44
CA THR A 754 9.11 86.26 7.67
C THR A 754 7.93 85.30 7.72
N VAL A 755 7.58 84.70 6.59
CA VAL A 755 6.59 83.63 6.50
C VAL A 755 7.30 82.30 6.31
N THR A 756 6.81 81.25 6.97
CA THR A 756 7.19 79.86 6.74
C THR A 756 5.94 79.01 6.62
N GLY A 757 5.96 78.00 5.75
CA GLY A 757 4.85 77.08 5.54
C GLY A 757 5.31 75.84 4.77
N SER A 758 4.35 75.02 4.34
CA SER A 758 4.60 73.84 3.50
C SER A 758 3.45 73.60 2.52
N GLU A 759 3.74 72.82 1.50
CA GLU A 759 2.80 72.26 0.52
C GLU A 759 3.21 70.80 0.24
N THR A 760 2.30 69.98 -0.29
CA THR A 760 2.60 68.58 -0.66
C THR A 760 2.75 68.38 -2.17
N VAL A 761 3.56 67.40 -2.55
CA VAL A 761 3.58 66.80 -3.89
C VAL A 761 3.12 65.36 -3.73
N LYS A 762 1.94 65.04 -4.24
CA LYS A 762 1.28 63.74 -4.09
C LYS A 762 1.10 63.07 -5.45
N ILE A 763 1.83 61.98 -5.67
CA ILE A 763 1.83 61.22 -6.92
C ILE A 763 1.25 59.84 -6.62
N THR A 764 0.15 59.51 -7.28
CA THR A 764 -0.58 58.23 -7.14
C THR A 764 -0.25 57.26 -8.28
N PRO A 765 -0.32 55.92 -8.07
CA PRO A 765 0.04 54.96 -9.10
C PRO A 765 -0.82 55.05 -10.36
N ALA A 766 -0.20 54.86 -11.53
CA ALA A 766 -0.93 54.72 -12.78
C ALA A 766 -1.51 53.29 -12.91
N PRO A 767 -2.76 53.12 -13.36
CA PRO A 767 -3.31 51.79 -13.62
C PRO A 767 -2.65 51.16 -14.86
N VAL A 768 -2.30 49.88 -14.76
CA VAL A 768 -1.92 49.03 -15.91
C VAL A 768 -2.68 47.71 -15.84
N THR A 769 -3.21 47.25 -16.97
CA THR A 769 -3.81 45.91 -17.07
C THR A 769 -2.79 44.94 -17.61
N VAL A 770 -2.67 43.77 -16.98
CA VAL A 770 -1.87 42.64 -17.45
C VAL A 770 -2.80 41.46 -17.69
N THR A 771 -2.77 40.91 -18.90
CA THR A 771 -3.58 39.75 -19.28
C THR A 771 -2.65 38.59 -19.59
N ALA A 772 -2.77 37.48 -18.85
CA ALA A 772 -2.02 36.27 -19.16
C ALA A 772 -2.55 35.60 -20.44
N ASP A 773 -1.66 34.96 -21.18
CA ASP A 773 -2.02 34.17 -22.35
C ASP A 773 -2.45 32.76 -21.91
N ALA A 774 -3.55 32.25 -22.46
CA ALA A 774 -3.96 30.86 -22.25
C ALA A 774 -2.95 29.89 -22.88
N LYS A 775 -2.73 28.74 -22.22
CA LYS A 775 -1.72 27.74 -22.59
C LYS A 775 -2.32 26.33 -22.62
N SER A 776 -1.64 25.40 -23.29
CA SER A 776 -1.98 23.98 -23.22
C SER A 776 -0.75 23.07 -23.37
N LYS A 777 -0.84 21.87 -22.79
CA LYS A 777 0.12 20.78 -22.96
C LYS A 777 -0.59 19.42 -22.93
N ALA A 778 0.11 18.36 -23.34
CA ALA A 778 -0.33 17.00 -23.07
C ALA A 778 0.14 16.53 -21.67
N TYR A 779 -0.55 15.57 -21.08
CA TYR A 779 -0.14 14.92 -19.83
C TYR A 779 1.31 14.40 -19.91
N GLY A 780 2.10 14.66 -18.87
CA GLY A 780 3.52 14.29 -18.80
C GLY A 780 4.47 15.11 -19.69
N ALA A 781 3.98 16.08 -20.47
CA ALA A 781 4.85 17.04 -21.15
C ALA A 781 5.35 18.13 -20.19
N ALA A 782 6.49 18.76 -20.53
CA ALA A 782 6.97 19.95 -19.83
C ALA A 782 5.99 21.12 -19.97
N ASP A 783 5.97 22.02 -18.98
CA ASP A 783 5.14 23.22 -19.04
C ASP A 783 5.60 24.19 -20.14
N PRO A 784 4.67 24.80 -20.89
CA PRO A 784 5.00 25.89 -21.80
C PRO A 784 5.30 27.17 -21.02
N GLU A 785 6.22 27.99 -21.53
CA GLU A 785 6.55 29.31 -20.99
C GLU A 785 5.28 30.17 -20.81
N LEU A 786 5.06 30.68 -19.59
CA LEU A 786 3.92 31.52 -19.25
C LEU A 786 4.17 32.95 -19.77
N THR A 787 3.27 33.45 -20.60
CA THR A 787 3.40 34.78 -21.24
C THR A 787 2.18 35.64 -20.97
N TYR A 788 2.31 36.95 -21.16
CA TYR A 788 1.27 37.93 -20.92
C TYR A 788 1.40 39.13 -21.87
N THR A 789 0.31 39.88 -21.96
CA THR A 789 0.26 41.19 -22.62
C THR A 789 0.00 42.30 -21.60
N SER A 790 0.51 43.50 -21.88
CA SER A 790 0.39 44.70 -21.04
C SER A 790 -0.42 45.77 -21.77
N SER A 791 -1.29 46.50 -21.06
CA SER A 791 -2.00 47.66 -21.60
C SER A 791 -1.10 48.91 -21.78
N VAL A 792 0.16 48.84 -21.34
CA VAL A 792 1.18 49.87 -21.53
C VAL A 792 2.37 49.24 -22.27
N GLU A 793 2.60 49.68 -23.50
CA GLU A 793 3.70 49.20 -24.36
C GLU A 793 5.07 49.66 -23.80
N GLY A 794 6.08 48.78 -23.87
CA GLY A 794 7.44 49.08 -23.42
C GLY A 794 7.64 49.16 -21.89
N LEU A 795 6.60 48.92 -21.09
CA LEU A 795 6.73 48.86 -19.63
C LEU A 795 7.48 47.59 -19.21
N THR A 796 8.55 47.76 -18.42
CA THR A 796 9.33 46.66 -17.85
C THR A 796 8.69 46.12 -16.58
N PHE A 797 8.41 44.82 -16.54
CA PHE A 797 7.95 44.11 -15.36
C PHE A 797 9.11 43.33 -14.70
N THR A 798 8.94 42.97 -13.43
CA THR A 798 9.86 42.13 -12.65
C THR A 798 9.08 41.03 -11.93
N GLY A 799 9.70 39.87 -11.72
CA GLY A 799 9.00 38.69 -11.24
C GLY A 799 8.33 37.91 -12.38
N GLU A 800 7.66 36.82 -12.02
CA GLU A 800 7.16 35.80 -12.95
C GLU A 800 5.70 35.45 -12.63
N LEU A 801 4.97 35.00 -13.65
CA LEU A 801 3.65 34.38 -13.48
C LEU A 801 3.80 33.01 -12.81
N GLU A 802 2.76 32.58 -12.10
CA GLU A 802 2.71 31.29 -11.41
C GLU A 802 1.40 30.58 -11.78
N ARG A 803 1.38 29.26 -11.84
CA ARG A 803 0.14 28.50 -12.06
C ARG A 803 -0.27 27.67 -10.85
N GLU A 804 -1.54 27.31 -10.79
CA GLU A 804 -2.01 26.29 -9.86
C GLU A 804 -1.28 24.96 -10.06
N ALA A 805 -0.93 24.32 -8.94
CA ALA A 805 -0.19 23.06 -8.91
C ALA A 805 -1.08 21.86 -9.29
N GLY A 806 -0.48 20.87 -9.95
CA GLY A 806 -1.14 19.66 -10.44
C GLY A 806 -0.67 19.30 -11.85
N GLU A 807 -0.79 18.03 -12.22
CA GLU A 807 -0.33 17.48 -13.51
C GLU A 807 -1.40 16.66 -14.24
N ASP A 808 -2.51 16.33 -13.58
CA ASP A 808 -3.61 15.56 -14.16
C ASP A 808 -4.31 16.31 -15.31
N VAL A 809 -5.13 15.58 -16.08
CA VAL A 809 -5.94 16.18 -17.14
C VAL A 809 -6.99 17.13 -16.56
N GLY A 810 -6.93 18.40 -16.96
CA GLY A 810 -7.76 19.45 -16.38
C GLY A 810 -7.34 20.86 -16.82
N THR A 811 -7.85 21.86 -16.11
CA THR A 811 -7.53 23.28 -16.33
C THR A 811 -7.03 23.90 -15.04
N TYR A 812 -5.84 24.49 -15.08
CA TYR A 812 -5.15 25.11 -13.96
C TYR A 812 -5.03 26.61 -14.21
N LYS A 813 -5.39 27.44 -13.23
CA LYS A 813 -5.28 28.89 -13.38
C LYS A 813 -3.83 29.33 -13.47
N ILE A 814 -3.59 30.30 -14.33
CA ILE A 814 -2.38 31.12 -14.38
C ILE A 814 -2.68 32.38 -13.56
N ASN A 815 -1.98 32.51 -12.44
CA ASN A 815 -2.07 33.60 -11.48
C ASN A 815 -0.93 34.61 -11.70
N GLN A 816 -1.07 35.81 -11.15
CA GLN A 816 -0.08 36.88 -11.25
C GLN A 816 1.31 36.47 -10.69
N GLY A 817 1.35 35.54 -9.73
CA GLY A 817 2.59 35.09 -9.09
C GLY A 817 3.33 36.25 -8.43
N SER A 818 4.59 36.45 -8.82
CA SER A 818 5.44 37.56 -8.36
C SER A 818 5.48 38.74 -9.34
N LEU A 819 4.77 38.68 -10.46
CA LEU A 819 4.85 39.66 -11.55
C LEU A 819 4.37 41.06 -11.10
N SER A 820 5.24 42.06 -11.26
CA SER A 820 5.00 43.43 -10.79
C SER A 820 5.56 44.48 -11.76
N ALA A 821 4.82 45.60 -11.90
CA ALA A 821 5.25 46.81 -12.61
C ALA A 821 6.00 47.81 -11.70
N GLY A 822 6.26 47.45 -10.45
CA GLY A 822 6.86 48.33 -9.44
C GLY A 822 5.89 49.38 -8.88
N ALA A 823 6.32 50.08 -7.82
CA ALA A 823 5.45 50.94 -7.00
C ALA A 823 4.83 52.16 -7.73
N ASN A 824 5.27 52.47 -8.95
CA ASN A 824 4.69 53.55 -9.76
C ASN A 824 3.38 53.17 -10.46
N TYR A 825 3.02 51.89 -10.47
CA TYR A 825 1.84 51.37 -11.16
C TYR A 825 1.00 50.45 -10.27
N THR A 826 -0.32 50.48 -10.45
CA THR A 826 -1.24 49.47 -9.90
C THR A 826 -1.59 48.47 -11.00
N VAL A 827 -1.15 47.23 -10.82
CA VAL A 827 -1.46 46.13 -11.75
C VAL A 827 -2.89 45.64 -11.51
N THR A 828 -3.69 45.66 -12.57
CA THR A 828 -4.96 44.93 -12.67
C THR A 828 -4.70 43.66 -13.47
N TYR A 829 -4.72 42.50 -12.81
CA TYR A 829 -4.44 41.21 -13.45
C TYR A 829 -5.70 40.56 -14.00
N VAL A 830 -5.61 39.99 -15.21
CA VAL A 830 -6.64 39.19 -15.87
C VAL A 830 -6.11 37.77 -16.04
N GLU A 831 -6.77 36.82 -15.39
CA GLU A 831 -6.40 35.41 -15.37
C GLU A 831 -6.66 34.69 -16.71
N ALA A 832 -5.86 33.65 -16.94
CA ALA A 832 -6.02 32.68 -18.02
C ALA A 832 -5.69 31.27 -17.48
N ASN A 833 -5.86 30.22 -18.28
CA ASN A 833 -5.63 28.85 -17.84
C ASN A 833 -4.53 28.13 -18.64
N LEU A 834 -3.78 27.25 -17.99
CA LEU A 834 -3.09 26.13 -18.61
C LEU A 834 -4.06 24.94 -18.69
N THR A 835 -4.25 24.37 -19.88
CA THR A 835 -5.06 23.16 -20.08
C THR A 835 -4.16 21.95 -20.32
N ILE A 836 -4.28 20.91 -19.48
CA ILE A 836 -3.59 19.63 -19.68
C ILE A 836 -4.57 18.66 -20.35
N THR A 837 -4.23 18.17 -21.55
CA THR A 837 -5.02 17.19 -22.30
C THR A 837 -4.45 15.77 -22.16
N PRO A 838 -5.26 14.69 -22.29
CA PRO A 838 -4.75 13.32 -22.18
C PRO A 838 -3.60 13.02 -23.15
N ALA A 839 -2.63 12.25 -22.69
CA ALA A 839 -1.58 11.70 -23.56
C ALA A 839 -2.09 10.45 -24.29
N THR A 840 -1.66 10.21 -25.53
CA THR A 840 -2.04 9.00 -26.27
C THR A 840 -1.13 7.83 -25.93
N VAL A 841 -1.71 6.69 -25.51
CA VAL A 841 -1.01 5.41 -25.38
C VAL A 841 -1.58 4.40 -26.35
N THR A 842 -0.74 3.68 -27.09
CA THR A 842 -1.17 2.56 -27.92
C THR A 842 -1.13 1.28 -27.11
N VAL A 843 -2.19 0.48 -27.19
CA VAL A 843 -2.28 -0.87 -26.61
C VAL A 843 -2.49 -1.86 -27.74
N THR A 844 -1.64 -2.88 -27.84
CA THR A 844 -1.74 -3.95 -28.82
C THR A 844 -2.02 -5.25 -28.09
N ALA A 845 -3.16 -5.88 -28.35
CA ALA A 845 -3.45 -7.19 -27.78
C ALA A 845 -2.58 -8.27 -28.44
N ASP A 846 -2.23 -9.31 -27.67
CA ASP A 846 -1.51 -10.46 -28.17
C ASP A 846 -2.47 -11.44 -28.84
N ALA A 847 -2.08 -11.99 -29.99
CA ALA A 847 -2.82 -13.10 -30.60
C ALA A 847 -2.70 -14.38 -29.74
N LYS A 848 -3.80 -15.12 -29.61
CA LYS A 848 -3.92 -16.30 -28.74
C LYS A 848 -4.46 -17.50 -29.51
N SER A 849 -4.27 -18.70 -28.96
CA SER A 849 -4.92 -19.90 -29.48
C SER A 849 -5.23 -20.92 -28.40
N LYS A 850 -6.22 -21.77 -28.68
CA LYS A 850 -6.65 -22.91 -27.85
C LYS A 850 -7.09 -24.08 -28.73
N ALA A 851 -7.08 -25.29 -28.19
CA ALA A 851 -7.81 -26.39 -28.78
C ALA A 851 -9.31 -26.31 -28.42
N TYR A 852 -10.18 -26.88 -29.26
CA TYR A 852 -11.60 -27.04 -28.96
C TYR A 852 -11.82 -27.72 -27.61
N GLY A 853 -12.70 -27.17 -26.78
CA GLY A 853 -13.00 -27.70 -25.44
C GLY A 853 -11.93 -27.46 -24.36
N ALA A 854 -10.80 -26.82 -24.69
CA ALA A 854 -9.87 -26.33 -23.66
C ALA A 854 -10.43 -25.07 -22.96
N ALA A 855 -9.85 -24.70 -21.82
CA ALA A 855 -10.07 -23.39 -21.22
C ALA A 855 -9.55 -22.26 -22.15
N ASP A 856 -10.05 -21.04 -21.95
CA ASP A 856 -9.49 -19.87 -22.62
C ASP A 856 -8.11 -19.52 -22.04
N PRO A 857 -7.13 -19.15 -22.89
CA PRO A 857 -5.88 -18.58 -22.41
C PRO A 857 -6.11 -17.14 -21.95
N GLU A 858 -5.37 -16.73 -20.91
CA GLU A 858 -5.35 -15.35 -20.43
C GLU A 858 -5.07 -14.35 -21.57
N LEU A 859 -5.88 -13.30 -21.68
CA LEU A 859 -5.77 -12.27 -22.71
C LEU A 859 -4.74 -11.23 -22.28
N THR A 860 -3.63 -11.13 -23.01
CA THR A 860 -2.51 -10.23 -22.69
C THR A 860 -2.33 -9.17 -23.78
N TYR A 861 -1.58 -8.12 -23.47
CA TYR A 861 -1.31 -7.00 -24.36
C TYR A 861 0.05 -6.36 -24.06
N THR A 862 0.52 -5.53 -24.99
CA THR A 862 1.67 -4.64 -24.83
C THR A 862 1.24 -3.18 -24.96
N SER A 863 1.86 -2.30 -24.16
CA SER A 863 1.63 -0.84 -24.19
C SER A 863 2.81 -0.11 -24.83
N SER A 864 2.55 1.02 -25.50
CA SER A 864 3.60 1.92 -26.01
C SER A 864 4.27 2.79 -24.94
N VAL A 865 3.91 2.59 -23.68
CA VAL A 865 4.47 3.26 -22.49
C VAL A 865 4.76 2.17 -21.46
N GLU A 866 6.03 1.99 -21.12
CA GLU A 866 6.50 1.00 -20.15
C GLU A 866 6.14 1.44 -18.72
N GLY A 867 5.74 0.47 -17.88
CA GLY A 867 5.39 0.73 -16.47
C GLY A 867 4.06 1.47 -16.24
N LEU A 868 3.31 1.82 -17.29
CA LEU A 868 1.98 2.42 -17.16
C LEU A 868 0.98 1.37 -16.63
N THR A 869 0.26 1.71 -15.57
CA THR A 869 -0.80 0.86 -15.00
C THR A 869 -2.10 1.00 -15.79
N PHE A 870 -2.78 -0.12 -15.96
CA PHE A 870 -4.11 -0.21 -16.58
C PHE A 870 -5.12 -0.77 -15.58
N THR A 871 -6.40 -0.54 -15.86
CA THR A 871 -7.55 -1.02 -15.09
C THR A 871 -8.59 -1.59 -16.04
N GLY A 872 -9.41 -2.53 -15.57
CA GLY A 872 -10.28 -3.31 -16.44
C GLY A 872 -9.53 -4.39 -17.24
N GLU A 873 -10.26 -5.11 -18.09
CA GLU A 873 -9.81 -6.34 -18.75
C GLU A 873 -10.15 -6.31 -20.26
N LEU A 874 -9.38 -7.06 -21.06
CA LEU A 874 -9.73 -7.34 -22.45
C LEU A 874 -10.91 -8.32 -22.53
N GLU A 875 -11.72 -8.20 -23.58
CA GLU A 875 -12.86 -9.09 -23.83
C GLU A 875 -12.73 -9.71 -25.22
N ARG A 876 -13.20 -10.94 -25.41
CA ARG A 876 -13.26 -11.57 -26.75
C ARG A 876 -14.68 -11.74 -27.26
N GLU A 877 -14.81 -11.92 -28.57
CA GLU A 877 -16.06 -12.40 -29.18
C GLU A 877 -16.41 -13.81 -28.67
N ALA A 878 -17.70 -14.03 -28.42
CA ALA A 878 -18.22 -15.26 -27.84
C ALA A 878 -18.36 -16.38 -28.88
N GLY A 879 -18.05 -17.61 -28.47
CA GLY A 879 -18.15 -18.83 -29.27
C GLY A 879 -17.03 -19.82 -28.92
N GLU A 880 -17.28 -21.11 -29.13
CA GLU A 880 -16.35 -22.21 -28.82
C GLU A 880 -16.01 -23.10 -30.02
N ASP A 881 -16.71 -22.96 -31.14
CA ASP A 881 -16.44 -23.74 -32.35
C ASP A 881 -15.08 -23.40 -32.97
N VAL A 882 -14.57 -24.28 -33.83
CA VAL A 882 -13.30 -24.05 -34.54
C VAL A 882 -13.40 -22.82 -35.45
N GLY A 883 -12.55 -21.83 -35.21
CA GLY A 883 -12.64 -20.52 -35.85
C GLY A 883 -11.70 -19.47 -35.25
N THR A 884 -11.95 -18.21 -35.59
CA THR A 884 -11.19 -17.04 -35.10
C THR A 884 -12.15 -16.02 -34.50
N TYR A 885 -11.87 -15.60 -33.27
CA TYR A 885 -12.69 -14.69 -32.48
C TYR A 885 -11.87 -13.45 -32.13
N LYS A 886 -12.39 -12.24 -32.37
CA LYS A 886 -11.67 -11.01 -32.05
C LYS A 886 -11.45 -10.84 -30.56
N ILE A 887 -10.27 -10.33 -30.21
CA ILE A 887 -9.93 -9.78 -28.90
C ILE A 887 -10.12 -8.26 -29.01
N ASN A 888 -11.08 -7.74 -28.26
CA ASN A 888 -11.49 -6.34 -28.18
C ASN A 888 -10.94 -5.70 -26.90
N GLN A 889 -10.92 -4.37 -26.85
CA GLN A 889 -10.45 -3.61 -25.69
C GLN A 889 -11.20 -3.95 -24.39
N GLY A 890 -12.46 -4.39 -24.48
CA GLY A 890 -13.29 -4.69 -23.31
C GLY A 890 -13.46 -3.47 -22.41
N SER A 891 -13.09 -3.61 -21.14
CA SER A 891 -13.08 -2.54 -20.14
C SER A 891 -11.71 -1.89 -19.93
N LEU A 892 -10.67 -2.33 -20.66
CA LEU A 892 -9.28 -1.92 -20.42
C LEU A 892 -9.05 -0.42 -20.62
N SER A 893 -8.53 0.25 -19.59
CA SER A 893 -8.36 1.70 -19.50
C SER A 893 -7.06 2.11 -18.78
N ALA A 894 -6.40 3.13 -19.30
CA ALA A 894 -5.20 3.77 -18.72
C ALA A 894 -5.53 4.95 -17.78
N GLY A 895 -6.79 5.08 -17.35
CA GLY A 895 -7.27 6.19 -16.52
C GLY A 895 -7.47 7.50 -17.30
N ALA A 896 -7.98 8.54 -16.63
CA ALA A 896 -8.38 9.80 -17.27
C ALA A 896 -7.23 10.60 -17.92
N ASN A 897 -5.99 10.34 -17.50
CA ASN A 897 -4.80 11.04 -17.99
C ASN A 897 -4.32 10.55 -19.37
N TYR A 898 -4.88 9.44 -19.87
CA TYR A 898 -4.47 8.81 -21.12
C TYR A 898 -5.64 8.44 -22.02
N THR A 899 -5.50 8.69 -23.33
CA THR A 899 -6.38 8.16 -24.36
C THR A 899 -5.77 6.87 -24.92
N VAL A 900 -6.46 5.74 -24.70
CA VAL A 900 -6.05 4.44 -25.25
C VAL A 900 -6.37 4.37 -26.75
N THR A 901 -5.36 4.05 -27.55
CA THR A 901 -5.50 3.68 -28.97
C THR A 901 -5.30 2.17 -29.07
N TYR A 902 -6.40 1.43 -29.24
CA TYR A 902 -6.38 -0.03 -29.21
C TYR A 902 -6.12 -0.65 -30.59
N VAL A 903 -5.28 -1.69 -30.64
CA VAL A 903 -4.99 -2.51 -31.82
C VAL A 903 -5.45 -3.94 -31.54
N GLU A 904 -6.39 -4.42 -32.35
CA GLU A 904 -7.05 -5.71 -32.18
C GLU A 904 -6.16 -6.91 -32.56
N ALA A 905 -6.43 -8.05 -31.91
CA ALA A 905 -5.88 -9.36 -32.20
C ALA A 905 -6.98 -10.42 -32.18
N ASN A 906 -6.65 -11.70 -32.37
CA ASN A 906 -7.62 -12.80 -32.38
C ASN A 906 -7.23 -13.94 -31.43
N LEU A 907 -8.23 -14.57 -30.83
CA LEU A 907 -8.15 -15.94 -30.31
C LEU A 907 -8.51 -16.92 -31.44
N THR A 908 -7.65 -17.90 -31.70
CA THR A 908 -7.91 -18.96 -32.69
C THR A 908 -8.21 -20.29 -31.99
N ILE A 909 -9.38 -20.86 -32.25
CA ILE A 909 -9.76 -22.19 -31.75
C ILE A 909 -9.46 -23.23 -32.84
N THR A 910 -8.59 -24.19 -32.55
CA THR A 910 -8.20 -25.28 -33.46
C THR A 910 -8.89 -26.60 -33.09
N PRO A 911 -9.16 -27.52 -34.03
CA PRO A 911 -9.82 -28.79 -33.72
C PRO A 911 -9.08 -29.61 -32.67
N ALA A 912 -9.82 -30.26 -31.76
CA ALA A 912 -9.25 -31.20 -30.80
C ALA A 912 -9.00 -32.56 -31.46
N THR A 913 -7.95 -33.28 -31.07
CA THR A 913 -7.68 -34.63 -31.60
C THR A 913 -8.50 -35.68 -30.84
N VAL A 914 -9.28 -36.49 -31.55
CA VAL A 914 -9.90 -37.72 -31.00
C VAL A 914 -9.32 -38.94 -31.70
N THR A 915 -8.92 -39.95 -30.94
CA THR A 915 -8.50 -41.24 -31.50
C THR A 915 -9.71 -42.15 -31.64
N VAL A 916 -9.84 -42.81 -32.79
CA VAL A 916 -10.85 -43.85 -33.04
C VAL A 916 -10.14 -45.13 -33.41
N THR A 917 -10.43 -46.21 -32.67
CA THR A 917 -9.87 -47.54 -32.91
C THR A 917 -10.98 -48.47 -33.34
N ALA A 918 -10.87 -49.03 -34.55
CA ALA A 918 -11.82 -50.05 -35.01
C ALA A 918 -11.62 -51.38 -34.27
N ASP A 919 -12.71 -52.12 -34.07
CA ASP A 919 -12.66 -53.46 -33.50
C ASP A 919 -12.31 -54.49 -34.57
N ALA A 920 -11.41 -55.44 -34.25
CA ALA A 920 -11.15 -56.58 -35.12
C ALA A 920 -12.38 -57.49 -35.23
N LYS A 921 -12.64 -58.04 -36.41
CA LYS A 921 -13.82 -58.86 -36.73
C LYS A 921 -13.42 -60.17 -37.40
N SER A 922 -14.32 -61.15 -37.42
CA SER A 922 -14.15 -62.35 -38.22
C SER A 922 -15.48 -62.94 -38.69
N LYS A 923 -15.42 -63.72 -39.77
CA LYS A 923 -16.53 -64.55 -40.28
C LYS A 923 -16.00 -65.82 -40.95
N ALA A 924 -16.86 -66.79 -41.18
CA ALA A 924 -16.56 -67.91 -42.07
C ALA A 924 -16.79 -67.53 -43.54
N TYR A 925 -16.09 -68.20 -44.46
CA TYR A 925 -16.32 -68.06 -45.91
C TYR A 925 -17.80 -68.26 -46.27
N GLY A 926 -18.36 -67.36 -47.08
CA GLY A 926 -19.78 -67.37 -47.47
C GLY A 926 -20.78 -66.90 -46.40
N ALA A 927 -20.34 -66.53 -45.19
CA ALA A 927 -21.19 -65.85 -44.22
C ALA A 927 -21.38 -64.36 -44.56
N ALA A 928 -22.46 -63.76 -44.06
CA ALA A 928 -22.64 -62.30 -44.12
C ALA A 928 -21.58 -61.58 -43.26
N ASP A 929 -21.30 -60.31 -43.59
CA ASP A 929 -20.38 -59.50 -42.81
C ASP A 929 -20.96 -59.16 -41.43
N PRO A 930 -20.15 -59.22 -40.35
CA PRO A 930 -20.52 -58.68 -39.05
C PRO A 930 -20.49 -57.14 -39.09
N GLU A 931 -21.35 -56.52 -38.28
CA GLU A 931 -21.36 -55.07 -38.07
C GLU A 931 -19.98 -54.56 -37.62
N LEU A 932 -19.46 -53.53 -38.29
CA LEU A 932 -18.19 -52.90 -37.99
C LEU A 932 -18.38 -51.94 -36.81
N THR A 933 -17.57 -52.08 -35.75
CA THR A 933 -17.66 -51.27 -34.52
C THR A 933 -16.31 -50.68 -34.17
N TYR A 934 -16.31 -49.68 -33.28
CA TYR A 934 -15.11 -48.95 -32.88
C TYR A 934 -15.25 -48.42 -31.44
N THR A 935 -14.12 -48.01 -30.88
CA THR A 935 -14.02 -47.25 -29.63
C THR A 935 -13.40 -45.88 -29.89
N SER A 936 -13.83 -44.86 -29.14
CA SER A 936 -13.30 -43.50 -29.21
C SER A 936 -12.54 -43.14 -27.92
N SER A 937 -11.48 -42.34 -28.02
CA SER A 937 -10.74 -41.81 -26.86
C SER A 937 -11.49 -40.71 -26.09
N VAL A 938 -12.68 -40.35 -26.54
CA VAL A 938 -13.61 -39.42 -25.89
C VAL A 938 -14.95 -40.15 -25.77
N GLU A 939 -15.41 -40.34 -24.54
CA GLU A 939 -16.68 -41.01 -24.24
C GLU A 939 -17.87 -40.11 -24.59
N GLY A 940 -18.95 -40.69 -25.13
CA GLY A 940 -20.17 -39.96 -25.48
C GLY A 940 -20.08 -39.02 -26.70
N LEU A 941 -18.93 -38.93 -27.37
CA LEU A 941 -18.78 -38.13 -28.59
C LEU A 941 -19.60 -38.74 -29.75
N THR A 942 -20.47 -37.95 -30.36
CA THR A 942 -21.28 -38.38 -31.50
C THR A 942 -20.50 -38.31 -32.81
N PHE A 943 -20.38 -39.44 -33.50
CA PHE A 943 -19.82 -39.52 -34.85
C PHE A 943 -20.93 -39.57 -35.91
N THR A 944 -20.56 -39.26 -37.15
CA THR A 944 -21.39 -39.34 -38.35
C THR A 944 -20.64 -40.06 -39.45
N GLY A 945 -21.36 -40.75 -40.35
CA GLY A 945 -20.73 -41.65 -41.32
C GLY A 945 -20.42 -43.04 -40.74
N GLU A 946 -19.81 -43.89 -41.55
CA GLU A 946 -19.64 -45.33 -41.32
C GLU A 946 -18.21 -45.77 -41.65
N LEU A 947 -17.73 -46.83 -40.98
CA LEU A 947 -16.50 -47.54 -41.32
C LEU A 947 -16.68 -48.36 -42.61
N GLU A 948 -15.59 -48.58 -43.34
CA GLU A 948 -15.59 -49.35 -44.59
C GLU A 948 -14.44 -50.35 -44.60
N ARG A 949 -14.67 -51.59 -45.05
CA ARG A 949 -13.59 -52.59 -45.18
C ARG A 949 -13.09 -52.73 -46.62
N GLU A 950 -11.88 -53.27 -46.76
CA GLU A 950 -11.37 -53.72 -48.05
C GLU A 950 -12.26 -54.83 -48.64
N ALA A 951 -12.48 -54.75 -49.96
CA ALA A 951 -13.34 -55.65 -50.69
C ALA A 951 -12.68 -57.02 -50.96
N GLY A 952 -13.47 -58.08 -50.84
CA GLY A 952 -13.07 -59.47 -51.08
C GLY A 952 -13.80 -60.44 -50.15
N GLU A 953 -13.94 -61.68 -50.59
CA GLU A 953 -14.72 -62.73 -49.88
C GLU A 953 -13.93 -64.02 -49.62
N ASP A 954 -12.75 -64.17 -50.21
CA ASP A 954 -11.89 -65.34 -50.02
C ASP A 954 -11.29 -65.40 -48.61
N VAL A 955 -10.74 -66.55 -48.23
CA VAL A 955 -10.06 -66.72 -46.94
C VAL A 955 -8.81 -65.83 -46.86
N GLY A 956 -8.78 -64.95 -45.85
CA GLY A 956 -7.76 -63.92 -45.72
C GLY A 956 -8.09 -62.87 -44.65
N THR A 957 -7.33 -61.78 -44.67
CA THR A 957 -7.49 -60.63 -43.77
C THR A 957 -7.67 -59.36 -44.58
N TYR A 958 -8.74 -58.61 -44.30
CA TYR A 958 -9.14 -57.40 -45.00
C TYR A 958 -9.14 -56.23 -44.02
N LYS A 959 -8.51 -55.10 -44.35
CA LYS A 959 -8.47 -53.94 -43.46
C LYS A 959 -9.84 -53.32 -43.28
N ILE A 960 -10.10 -52.83 -42.07
CA ILE A 960 -11.20 -51.94 -41.72
C ILE A 960 -10.62 -50.52 -41.72
N ASN A 961 -11.09 -49.70 -42.65
CA ASN A 961 -10.69 -48.31 -42.85
C ASN A 961 -11.73 -47.35 -42.25
N GLN A 962 -11.33 -46.10 -42.04
CA GLN A 962 -12.20 -45.05 -41.48
C GLN A 962 -13.49 -44.81 -42.30
N GLY A 963 -13.47 -45.12 -43.61
CA GLY A 963 -14.61 -44.92 -44.51
C GLY A 963 -15.03 -43.45 -44.54
N SER A 964 -16.27 -43.18 -44.13
CA SER A 964 -16.86 -41.84 -44.03
C SER A 964 -16.93 -41.30 -42.59
N LEU A 965 -16.43 -42.06 -41.60
CA LEU A 965 -16.60 -41.75 -40.18
C LEU A 965 -15.89 -40.43 -39.77
N SER A 966 -16.66 -39.52 -39.19
CA SER A 966 -16.23 -38.16 -38.82
C SER A 966 -16.83 -37.70 -37.48
N ALA A 967 -16.05 -36.94 -36.71
CA ALA A 967 -16.43 -36.30 -35.46
C ALA A 967 -16.89 -34.82 -35.63
N GLY A 968 -17.12 -34.39 -36.86
CA GLY A 968 -17.48 -33.00 -37.19
C GLY A 968 -16.28 -32.04 -37.23
N ALA A 969 -16.53 -30.76 -37.54
CA ALA A 969 -15.46 -29.77 -37.78
C ALA A 969 -14.61 -29.43 -36.54
N ASN A 970 -15.14 -29.66 -35.34
CA ASN A 970 -14.47 -29.35 -34.08
C ASN A 970 -13.43 -30.39 -33.65
N TYR A 971 -13.35 -31.53 -34.35
CA TYR A 971 -12.46 -32.64 -34.01
C TYR A 971 -11.70 -33.19 -35.22
N THR A 972 -10.39 -33.37 -35.06
CA THR A 972 -9.56 -34.15 -35.99
C THR A 972 -9.55 -35.61 -35.55
N VAL A 973 -10.05 -36.51 -36.40
CA VAL A 973 -10.04 -37.95 -36.14
C VAL A 973 -8.66 -38.55 -36.45
N THR A 974 -8.04 -39.16 -35.44
CA THR A 974 -6.85 -40.02 -35.58
C THR A 974 -7.32 -41.46 -35.62
N TYR A 975 -7.35 -42.07 -36.80
CA TYR A 975 -7.87 -43.42 -36.98
C TYR A 975 -6.80 -44.51 -36.76
N VAL A 976 -7.16 -45.57 -36.04
CA VAL A 976 -6.35 -46.78 -35.83
C VAL A 976 -7.07 -47.96 -36.47
N GLU A 977 -6.39 -48.57 -37.44
CA GLU A 977 -6.93 -49.68 -38.25
C GLU A 977 -7.00 -51.01 -37.49
N ALA A 978 -7.97 -51.83 -37.88
CA ALA A 978 -8.12 -53.23 -37.49
C ALA A 978 -8.48 -54.07 -38.72
N ASN A 979 -8.59 -55.40 -38.58
CA ASN A 979 -8.87 -56.30 -39.69
C ASN A 979 -10.17 -57.09 -39.48
N LEU A 980 -10.89 -57.35 -40.57
CA LEU A 980 -11.84 -58.44 -40.69
C LEU A 980 -11.11 -59.69 -41.22
N THR A 981 -11.27 -60.83 -40.55
CA THR A 981 -10.65 -62.11 -40.95
C THR A 981 -11.70 -63.08 -41.47
N ILE A 982 -11.56 -63.55 -42.71
CA ILE A 982 -12.41 -64.61 -43.28
C ILE A 982 -11.69 -65.95 -43.10
N THR A 983 -12.30 -66.87 -42.36
CA THR A 983 -11.79 -68.23 -42.12
C THR A 983 -12.47 -69.27 -43.03
N PRO A 984 -11.81 -70.39 -43.39
CA PRO A 984 -12.44 -71.41 -44.23
C PRO A 984 -13.76 -71.93 -43.67
N ALA A 985 -14.75 -72.17 -44.54
CA ALA A 985 -15.96 -72.90 -44.17
C ALA A 985 -15.66 -74.41 -44.11
N THR A 986 -16.37 -75.17 -43.28
CA THR A 986 -16.23 -76.63 -43.24
C THR A 986 -17.15 -77.30 -44.26
N VAL A 987 -16.65 -78.29 -45.00
CA VAL A 987 -17.45 -79.16 -45.87
C VAL A 987 -17.17 -80.62 -45.55
N ALA A 988 -18.22 -81.40 -45.29
CA ALA A 988 -18.08 -82.83 -45.12
C ALA A 988 -18.09 -83.55 -46.47
N VAL A 989 -17.21 -84.53 -46.63
CA VAL A 989 -17.14 -85.43 -47.79
C VAL A 989 -17.17 -86.86 -47.29
N THR A 990 -18.07 -87.67 -47.83
CA THR A 990 -18.17 -89.11 -47.51
C THR A 990 -17.93 -89.92 -48.77
N ALA A 991 -16.94 -90.81 -48.76
CA ALA A 991 -16.70 -91.71 -49.89
C ALA A 991 -17.77 -92.82 -49.97
N ASP A 992 -18.03 -93.29 -51.18
CA ASP A 992 -18.92 -94.42 -51.42
C ASP A 992 -18.18 -95.75 -51.25
N ALA A 993 -18.82 -96.73 -50.60
CA ALA A 993 -18.30 -98.09 -50.55
C ALA A 993 -18.36 -98.77 -51.94
N LYS A 994 -17.36 -99.59 -52.25
CA LYS A 994 -17.18 -100.23 -53.57
C LYS A 994 -16.88 -101.72 -53.43
N SER A 995 -17.04 -102.48 -54.50
CA SER A 995 -16.61 -103.88 -54.55
C SER A 995 -16.19 -104.34 -55.94
N LYS A 996 -15.33 -105.36 -56.00
CA LYS A 996 -14.94 -106.08 -57.22
C LYS A 996 -14.68 -107.56 -56.94
N ALA A 997 -14.59 -108.38 -57.98
CA ALA A 997 -14.06 -109.74 -57.87
C ALA A 997 -12.53 -109.75 -57.98
N TYR A 998 -11.88 -110.77 -57.42
CA TYR A 998 -10.45 -111.00 -57.54
C TYR A 998 -10.02 -111.03 -59.02
N GLY A 999 -8.98 -110.29 -59.37
CA GLY A 999 -8.49 -110.15 -60.75
C GLY A 999 -9.31 -109.23 -61.67
N ALA A 1000 -10.40 -108.61 -61.19
CA ALA A 1000 -11.09 -107.56 -61.92
C ALA A 1000 -10.37 -106.20 -61.77
N ALA A 1001 -10.61 -105.28 -62.72
CA ALA A 1001 -10.17 -103.89 -62.59
C ALA A 1001 -10.89 -103.18 -61.42
N ASP A 1002 -10.24 -102.15 -60.87
CA ASP A 1002 -10.84 -101.34 -59.82
C ASP A 1002 -12.04 -100.53 -60.34
N PRO A 1003 -13.13 -100.40 -59.56
CA PRO A 1003 -14.21 -99.49 -59.87
C PRO A 1003 -13.81 -98.04 -59.55
N GLU A 1004 -14.35 -97.09 -60.31
CA GLU A 1004 -14.19 -95.66 -60.07
C GLU A 1004 -14.62 -95.28 -58.64
N LEU A 1005 -13.76 -94.57 -57.92
CA LEU A 1005 -14.00 -94.11 -56.55
C LEU A 1005 -14.85 -92.85 -56.58
N THR A 1006 -15.97 -92.83 -55.85
CA THR A 1006 -16.93 -91.71 -55.83
C THR A 1006 -17.24 -91.29 -54.40
N TYR A 1007 -17.84 -90.11 -54.24
CA TYR A 1007 -18.15 -89.51 -52.95
C TYR A 1007 -19.39 -88.60 -53.03
N THR A 1008 -19.93 -88.26 -51.86
CA THR A 1008 -20.95 -87.23 -51.67
C THR A 1008 -20.40 -86.09 -50.81
N SER A 1009 -20.83 -84.85 -51.09
CA SER A 1009 -20.46 -83.65 -50.34
C SER A 1009 -21.66 -83.04 -49.61
N SER A 1010 -21.44 -82.46 -48.43
CA SER A 1010 -22.48 -81.76 -47.66
C SER A 1010 -22.86 -80.39 -48.23
N VAL A 1011 -22.15 -79.92 -49.25
CA VAL A 1011 -22.46 -78.72 -50.03
C VAL A 1011 -22.70 -79.17 -51.47
N GLU A 1012 -23.91 -78.91 -51.97
CA GLU A 1012 -24.33 -79.25 -53.34
C GLU A 1012 -23.67 -78.30 -54.35
N GLY A 1013 -23.22 -78.84 -55.49
CA GLY A 1013 -22.60 -78.05 -56.56
C GLY A 1013 -21.19 -77.53 -56.29
N LEU A 1014 -20.59 -77.83 -55.12
CA LEU A 1014 -19.21 -77.44 -54.83
C LEU A 1014 -18.21 -78.24 -55.69
N THR A 1015 -17.33 -77.54 -56.39
CA THR A 1015 -16.29 -78.15 -57.23
C THR A 1015 -15.08 -78.55 -56.39
N PHE A 1016 -14.76 -79.84 -56.39
CA PHE A 1016 -13.53 -80.37 -55.81
C PHE A 1016 -12.45 -80.55 -56.88
N THR A 1017 -11.19 -80.64 -56.43
CA THR A 1017 -10.01 -80.91 -57.25
C THR A 1017 -9.17 -82.01 -56.60
N GLY A 1018 -8.40 -82.76 -57.38
CA GLY A 1018 -7.75 -83.98 -56.90
C GLY A 1018 -8.69 -85.19 -56.86
N GLU A 1019 -8.16 -86.32 -56.41
CA GLU A 1019 -8.79 -87.65 -56.50
C GLU A 1019 -8.69 -88.40 -55.16
N LEU A 1020 -9.65 -89.31 -54.92
CA LEU A 1020 -9.59 -90.28 -53.81
C LEU A 1020 -8.55 -91.36 -54.08
N GLU A 1021 -7.98 -91.94 -53.03
CA GLU A 1021 -6.97 -92.99 -53.13
C GLU A 1021 -7.34 -94.19 -52.23
N ARG A 1022 -7.15 -95.42 -52.70
CA ARG A 1022 -7.38 -96.62 -51.87
C ARG A 1022 -6.08 -97.21 -51.32
N GLU A 1023 -6.20 -97.99 -50.26
CA GLU A 1023 -5.12 -98.86 -49.80
C GLU A 1023 -4.76 -99.92 -50.86
N ALA A 1024 -3.46 -100.18 -50.99
CA ALA A 1024 -2.91 -101.09 -52.00
C ALA A 1024 -3.08 -102.57 -51.60
N GLY A 1025 -3.35 -103.40 -52.61
CA GLY A 1025 -3.51 -104.85 -52.48
C GLY A 1025 -4.58 -105.39 -53.44
N GLU A 1026 -4.52 -106.68 -53.75
CA GLU A 1026 -5.40 -107.34 -54.73
C GLU A 1026 -6.04 -108.63 -54.23
N ASP A 1027 -5.64 -109.14 -53.06
CA ASP A 1027 -6.21 -110.34 -52.46
C ASP A 1027 -7.64 -110.11 -51.96
N VAL A 1028 -8.36 -111.20 -51.67
CA VAL A 1028 -9.71 -111.14 -51.10
C VAL A 1028 -9.68 -110.49 -49.72
N GLY A 1029 -10.38 -109.36 -49.56
CA GLY A 1029 -10.30 -108.52 -48.38
C GLY A 1029 -11.00 -107.17 -48.53
N THR A 1030 -10.79 -106.29 -47.55
CA THR A 1030 -11.32 -104.92 -47.52
C THR A 1030 -10.19 -103.91 -47.44
N TYR A 1031 -10.19 -102.93 -48.33
CA TYR A 1031 -9.16 -101.89 -48.47
C TYR A 1031 -9.81 -100.52 -48.29
N LYS A 1032 -9.27 -99.67 -47.42
CA LYS A 1032 -9.83 -98.34 -47.17
C LYS A 1032 -9.74 -97.44 -48.39
N ILE A 1033 -10.73 -96.57 -48.53
CA ILE A 1033 -10.76 -95.43 -49.45
C ILE A 1033 -10.46 -94.19 -48.61
N ASN A 1034 -9.30 -93.60 -48.83
CA ASN A 1034 -8.79 -92.41 -48.16
C ASN A 1034 -9.03 -91.16 -49.03
N GLN A 1035 -8.95 -89.97 -48.41
CA GLN A 1035 -9.16 -88.69 -49.09
C GLN A 1035 -8.20 -88.46 -50.28
N GLY A 1036 -7.02 -89.09 -50.28
CA GLY A 1036 -6.03 -88.94 -51.35
C GLY A 1036 -5.59 -87.48 -51.50
N SER A 1037 -5.81 -86.92 -52.68
CA SER A 1037 -5.53 -85.52 -53.01
C SER A 1037 -6.78 -84.63 -53.03
N LEU A 1038 -7.97 -85.17 -52.71
CA LEU A 1038 -9.25 -84.48 -52.87
C LEU A 1038 -9.37 -83.23 -51.98
N SER A 1039 -9.59 -82.08 -52.60
CA SER A 1039 -9.63 -80.76 -51.96
C SER A 1039 -10.73 -79.86 -52.52
N ALA A 1040 -11.36 -79.09 -51.62
CA ALA A 1040 -12.37 -78.07 -51.95
C ALA A 1040 -11.77 -76.65 -52.17
N GLY A 1041 -10.44 -76.54 -52.28
CA GLY A 1041 -9.74 -75.27 -52.39
C GLY A 1041 -9.54 -74.55 -51.05
N ALA A 1042 -8.80 -73.45 -51.05
CA ALA A 1042 -8.37 -72.74 -49.83
C ALA A 1042 -9.53 -72.18 -48.98
N ASN A 1043 -10.70 -71.95 -49.59
CA ASN A 1043 -11.88 -71.39 -48.92
C ASN A 1043 -12.65 -72.42 -48.07
N TYR A 1044 -12.31 -73.71 -48.19
CA TYR A 1044 -13.03 -74.80 -47.53
C TYR A 1044 -12.10 -75.81 -46.84
N THR A 1045 -12.36 -76.08 -45.56
CA THR A 1045 -11.75 -77.21 -44.83
C THR A 1045 -12.59 -78.47 -45.05
N VAL A 1046 -12.01 -79.46 -45.73
CA VAL A 1046 -12.66 -80.76 -45.95
C VAL A 1046 -12.59 -81.61 -44.68
N THR A 1047 -13.73 -82.08 -44.19
CA THR A 1047 -13.81 -83.13 -43.16
C THR A 1047 -14.24 -84.44 -43.82
N TYR A 1048 -13.29 -85.36 -43.99
CA TYR A 1048 -13.47 -86.59 -44.75
C TYR A 1048 -13.97 -87.77 -43.91
N VAL A 1049 -14.85 -88.59 -44.48
CA VAL A 1049 -15.37 -89.84 -43.91
C VAL A 1049 -15.02 -91.00 -44.85
N GLU A 1050 -14.31 -91.99 -44.31
CA GLU A 1050 -13.79 -93.14 -45.05
C GLU A 1050 -14.86 -94.19 -45.39
N ALA A 1051 -14.61 -94.92 -46.48
CA ALA A 1051 -15.34 -96.10 -46.92
C ALA A 1051 -14.35 -97.19 -47.36
N ASN A 1052 -14.83 -98.35 -47.84
CA ASN A 1052 -13.97 -99.47 -48.26
C ASN A 1052 -14.27 -99.94 -49.69
N LEU A 1053 -13.22 -100.36 -50.41
CA LEU A 1053 -13.30 -101.29 -51.53
C LEU A 1053 -13.22 -102.72 -51.00
N THR A 1054 -14.17 -103.57 -51.37
CA THR A 1054 -14.17 -105.00 -51.00
C THR A 1054 -13.84 -105.88 -52.21
N ILE A 1055 -12.80 -106.71 -52.12
CA ILE A 1055 -12.44 -107.70 -53.14
C ILE A 1055 -13.01 -109.07 -52.72
N THR A 1056 -13.83 -109.69 -53.57
CA THR A 1056 -14.45 -111.00 -53.33
C THR A 1056 -13.82 -112.11 -54.17
N PRO A 1057 -13.83 -113.39 -53.74
CA PRO A 1057 -13.23 -114.48 -54.51
C PRO A 1057 -13.77 -114.60 -55.94
N ALA A 1058 -12.91 -114.96 -56.89
CA ALA A 1058 -13.32 -115.37 -58.23
C ALA A 1058 -13.78 -116.84 -58.22
N THR A 1059 -14.57 -117.27 -59.21
CA THR A 1059 -15.01 -118.68 -59.33
C THR A 1059 -14.16 -119.45 -60.35
N VAL A 1060 -13.66 -120.63 -59.98
CA VAL A 1060 -13.00 -121.57 -60.89
C VAL A 1060 -13.73 -122.92 -60.89
N THR A 1061 -13.91 -123.52 -62.06
CA THR A 1061 -14.46 -124.87 -62.20
C THR A 1061 -13.34 -125.89 -62.34
N VAL A 1062 -13.48 -127.06 -61.73
CA VAL A 1062 -12.57 -128.21 -61.85
C VAL A 1062 -13.37 -129.46 -62.24
N THR A 1063 -12.89 -130.20 -63.22
CA THR A 1063 -13.52 -131.43 -63.73
C THR A 1063 -12.54 -132.59 -63.65
N ALA A 1064 -12.91 -133.67 -62.97
CA ALA A 1064 -12.06 -134.86 -62.90
C ALA A 1064 -12.12 -135.75 -64.16
N ASP A 1065 -11.07 -136.53 -64.38
CA ASP A 1065 -10.97 -137.48 -65.49
C ASP A 1065 -11.43 -138.88 -65.09
N ALA A 1066 -12.15 -139.57 -65.97
CA ALA A 1066 -12.55 -140.97 -65.77
C ALA A 1066 -11.39 -141.96 -65.96
N LYS A 1067 -11.44 -143.11 -65.25
CA LYS A 1067 -10.35 -144.10 -65.15
C LYS A 1067 -10.86 -145.55 -65.19
N SER A 1068 -9.96 -146.53 -65.37
CA SER A 1068 -10.31 -147.96 -65.34
C SER A 1068 -9.12 -148.88 -65.06
N LYS A 1069 -9.36 -150.05 -64.46
CA LYS A 1069 -8.39 -151.13 -64.23
C LYS A 1069 -8.99 -152.53 -64.41
N ALA A 1070 -8.14 -153.56 -64.30
CA ALA A 1070 -8.57 -154.95 -64.17
C ALA A 1070 -8.63 -155.38 -62.68
N TYR A 1071 -9.41 -156.41 -62.37
CA TYR A 1071 -9.57 -156.98 -61.04
C TYR A 1071 -8.24 -157.59 -60.57
N GLY A 1072 -7.78 -157.18 -59.39
CA GLY A 1072 -6.44 -157.51 -58.88
C GLY A 1072 -5.30 -156.61 -59.35
N ALA A 1073 -5.57 -155.59 -60.18
CA ALA A 1073 -4.59 -154.55 -60.52
C ALA A 1073 -4.61 -153.38 -59.50
N ALA A 1074 -3.51 -152.63 -59.43
CA ALA A 1074 -3.42 -151.39 -58.65
C ALA A 1074 -4.27 -150.26 -59.28
N ASP A 1075 -4.60 -149.25 -58.48
CA ASP A 1075 -5.36 -148.08 -58.95
C ASP A 1075 -4.53 -147.15 -59.84
N PRO A 1076 -5.10 -146.62 -60.94
CA PRO A 1076 -4.52 -145.51 -61.69
C PRO A 1076 -4.65 -144.18 -60.93
N GLU A 1077 -3.67 -143.31 -61.13
CA GLU A 1077 -3.65 -141.93 -60.63
C GLU A 1077 -4.86 -141.11 -61.10
N LEU A 1078 -5.46 -140.35 -60.18
CA LEU A 1078 -6.64 -139.51 -60.41
C LEU A 1078 -6.18 -138.12 -60.91
N THR A 1079 -6.78 -137.64 -62.00
CA THR A 1079 -6.39 -136.36 -62.65
C THR A 1079 -7.61 -135.49 -62.94
N TYR A 1080 -7.37 -134.21 -63.24
CA TYR A 1080 -8.42 -133.22 -63.49
C TYR A 1080 -7.96 -132.11 -64.45
N THR A 1081 -8.94 -131.33 -64.93
CA THR A 1081 -8.77 -130.10 -65.70
C THR A 1081 -9.44 -128.93 -64.98
N SER A 1082 -8.94 -127.70 -65.18
CA SER A 1082 -9.47 -126.47 -64.57
C SER A 1082 -9.93 -125.45 -65.61
N SER A 1083 -10.95 -124.65 -65.29
CA SER A 1083 -11.44 -123.57 -66.17
C SER A 1083 -10.59 -122.31 -66.13
N VAL A 1084 -9.53 -122.29 -65.32
CA VAL A 1084 -8.46 -121.28 -65.32
C VAL A 1084 -7.17 -122.03 -65.60
N GLU A 1085 -6.51 -121.70 -66.71
CA GLU A 1085 -5.26 -122.30 -67.14
C GLU A 1085 -4.09 -121.82 -66.26
N GLY A 1086 -3.18 -122.72 -65.91
CA GLY A 1086 -2.00 -122.40 -65.08
C GLY A 1086 -2.29 -122.14 -63.60
N LEU A 1087 -3.55 -122.20 -63.14
CA LEU A 1087 -3.89 -122.04 -61.72
C LEU A 1087 -3.37 -123.24 -60.91
N THR A 1088 -2.57 -122.97 -59.88
CA THR A 1088 -2.07 -123.99 -58.97
C THR A 1088 -3.11 -124.36 -57.93
N PHE A 1089 -3.47 -125.65 -57.88
CA PHE A 1089 -4.33 -126.21 -56.82
C PHE A 1089 -3.47 -126.91 -55.76
N THR A 1090 -4.01 -127.06 -54.56
CA THR A 1090 -3.42 -127.81 -53.45
C THR A 1090 -4.41 -128.85 -52.93
N GLY A 1091 -3.91 -129.96 -52.40
CA GLY A 1091 -4.74 -131.13 -52.08
C GLY A 1091 -4.93 -132.07 -53.27
N GLU A 1092 -5.69 -133.15 -53.05
CA GLU A 1092 -5.82 -134.30 -53.96
C GLU A 1092 -7.28 -134.72 -54.11
N LEU A 1093 -7.60 -135.38 -55.23
CA LEU A 1093 -8.88 -136.05 -55.47
C LEU A 1093 -8.95 -137.39 -54.74
N GLU A 1094 -10.17 -137.85 -54.43
CA GLU A 1094 -10.41 -139.12 -53.73
C GLU A 1094 -11.46 -139.96 -54.45
N ARG A 1095 -11.29 -141.29 -54.51
CA ARG A 1095 -12.30 -142.21 -55.09
C ARG A 1095 -13.15 -142.91 -54.03
N GLU A 1096 -14.34 -143.35 -54.41
CA GLU A 1096 -15.12 -144.31 -53.63
C GLU A 1096 -14.39 -145.66 -53.52
N ALA A 1097 -14.44 -146.25 -52.32
CA ALA A 1097 -13.71 -147.46 -51.98
C ALA A 1097 -14.40 -148.74 -52.47
N GLY A 1098 -13.60 -149.70 -52.94
CA GLY A 1098 -14.05 -151.03 -53.37
C GLY A 1098 -13.17 -151.59 -54.49
N GLU A 1099 -13.12 -152.93 -54.59
CA GLU A 1099 -12.25 -153.68 -55.51
C GLU A 1099 -13.01 -154.66 -56.43
N ASP A 1100 -14.32 -154.82 -56.22
CA ASP A 1100 -15.15 -155.68 -57.05
C ASP A 1100 -15.37 -155.08 -58.46
N VAL A 1101 -15.76 -155.94 -59.40
CA VAL A 1101 -16.06 -155.55 -60.78
C VAL A 1101 -17.28 -154.62 -60.80
N GLY A 1102 -17.04 -153.32 -60.94
CA GLY A 1102 -18.04 -152.25 -60.82
C GLY A 1102 -17.47 -150.88 -61.15
N THR A 1103 -18.20 -149.83 -60.76
CA THR A 1103 -17.88 -148.41 -60.99
C THR A 1103 -17.92 -147.63 -59.67
N TYR A 1104 -16.97 -146.71 -59.49
CA TYR A 1104 -16.72 -145.96 -58.26
C TYR A 1104 -16.51 -144.47 -58.58
N LYS A 1105 -17.17 -143.54 -57.87
CA LYS A 1105 -17.02 -142.10 -58.14
C LYS A 1105 -15.64 -141.58 -57.77
N ILE A 1106 -15.28 -140.44 -58.39
CA ILE A 1106 -14.13 -139.59 -58.07
C ILE A 1106 -14.70 -138.26 -57.57
N ASN A 1107 -14.33 -137.90 -56.34
CA ASN A 1107 -14.77 -136.73 -55.60
C ASN A 1107 -13.65 -135.69 -55.47
N GLN A 1108 -14.00 -134.44 -55.14
CA GLN A 1108 -13.05 -133.32 -54.98
C GLN A 1108 -11.95 -133.59 -53.95
N GLY A 1109 -12.22 -134.45 -52.95
CA GLY A 1109 -11.28 -134.75 -51.87
C GLY A 1109 -10.90 -133.48 -51.10
N SER A 1110 -9.60 -133.16 -51.10
CA SER A 1110 -9.03 -131.98 -50.46
C SER A 1110 -8.69 -130.83 -51.42
N LEU A 1111 -9.02 -130.97 -52.71
CA LEU A 1111 -8.55 -130.09 -53.77
C LEU A 1111 -9.10 -128.65 -53.66
N SER A 1112 -8.20 -127.67 -53.57
CA SER A 1112 -8.49 -126.25 -53.33
C SER A 1112 -7.65 -125.31 -54.21
N ALA A 1113 -8.21 -124.16 -54.58
CA ALA A 1113 -7.56 -123.10 -55.36
C ALA A 1113 -7.05 -121.91 -54.51
N GLY A 1114 -7.05 -122.05 -53.18
CA GLY A 1114 -6.70 -120.97 -52.25
C GLY A 1114 -7.82 -119.95 -52.03
N ALA A 1115 -7.64 -119.04 -51.06
CA ALA A 1115 -8.71 -118.13 -50.59
C ALA A 1115 -9.25 -117.16 -51.65
N ASN A 1116 -8.46 -116.84 -52.67
CA ASN A 1116 -8.85 -115.94 -53.76
C ASN A 1116 -9.80 -116.58 -54.79
N TYR A 1117 -10.00 -117.90 -54.74
CA TYR A 1117 -10.80 -118.66 -55.70
C TYR A 1117 -11.78 -119.64 -55.01
N THR A 1118 -13.06 -119.55 -55.37
CA THR A 1118 -14.08 -120.55 -55.02
C THR A 1118 -14.08 -121.67 -56.06
N VAL A 1119 -13.78 -122.90 -55.63
CA VAL A 1119 -13.78 -124.09 -56.50
C VAL A 1119 -15.20 -124.63 -56.69
N THR A 1120 -15.59 -124.83 -57.94
CA THR A 1120 -16.81 -125.55 -58.36
C THR A 1120 -16.40 -126.88 -58.98
N TYR A 1121 -16.74 -128.00 -58.35
CA TYR A 1121 -16.23 -129.32 -58.77
C TYR A 1121 -17.23 -130.12 -59.61
N VAL A 1122 -16.73 -130.88 -60.59
CA VAL A 1122 -17.47 -131.78 -61.47
C VAL A 1122 -16.84 -133.18 -61.41
N GLU A 1123 -17.68 -134.17 -61.07
CA GLU A 1123 -17.29 -135.54 -60.74
C GLU A 1123 -17.10 -136.47 -61.96
N ALA A 1124 -16.32 -137.54 -61.76
CA ALA A 1124 -16.05 -138.60 -62.74
C ALA A 1124 -16.04 -139.99 -62.08
N ASN A 1125 -15.69 -141.07 -62.80
CA ASN A 1125 -15.74 -142.45 -62.28
C ASN A 1125 -14.49 -143.30 -62.64
N LEU A 1126 -14.21 -144.30 -61.81
CA LEU A 1126 -13.23 -145.37 -62.01
C LEU A 1126 -13.93 -146.75 -62.13
N THR A 1127 -13.44 -147.64 -63.02
CA THR A 1127 -14.11 -148.93 -63.37
C THR A 1127 -13.19 -150.17 -63.24
N ILE A 1128 -13.70 -151.35 -62.87
CA ILE A 1128 -12.92 -152.62 -62.64
C ILE A 1128 -13.47 -153.81 -63.47
N THR A 1129 -12.65 -154.80 -63.92
CA THR A 1129 -13.01 -155.87 -64.92
C THR A 1129 -12.33 -157.29 -64.75
N PRO A 1130 -12.86 -158.44 -65.26
CA PRO A 1130 -12.43 -159.85 -64.92
C PRO A 1130 -11.22 -160.53 -65.67
N ALA A 1131 -10.90 -161.83 -65.38
CA ALA A 1131 -9.75 -162.64 -65.89
C ALA A 1131 -9.99 -164.19 -66.14
N THR A 1132 -8.99 -165.01 -66.57
CA THR A 1132 -9.14 -166.39 -67.20
C THR A 1132 -8.04 -167.48 -66.89
N VAL A 1133 -8.30 -168.81 -67.05
CA VAL A 1133 -7.46 -170.01 -66.61
C VAL A 1133 -7.55 -171.30 -67.51
N THR A 1134 -6.64 -172.33 -67.41
CA THR A 1134 -6.55 -173.58 -68.26
C THR A 1134 -6.08 -174.91 -67.56
N VAL A 1135 -6.29 -176.13 -68.14
CA VAL A 1135 -6.02 -177.51 -67.57
C VAL A 1135 -5.55 -178.56 -68.64
N THR A 1136 -4.84 -179.66 -68.26
CA THR A 1136 -4.31 -180.77 -69.15
C THR A 1136 -4.25 -182.17 -68.45
N ALA A 1137 -4.27 -183.32 -69.18
CA ALA A 1137 -4.30 -184.71 -68.64
C ALA A 1137 -3.12 -185.64 -69.01
N ASP A 1138 -2.91 -186.73 -68.25
CA ASP A 1138 -1.77 -187.68 -68.34
C ASP A 1138 -2.03 -188.99 -69.13
N ALA A 1139 -0.97 -189.71 -69.52
CA ALA A 1139 -1.04 -190.98 -70.28
C ALA A 1139 -0.74 -192.25 -69.45
N LYS A 1140 -1.35 -193.39 -69.83
CA LYS A 1140 -1.22 -194.73 -69.18
C LYS A 1140 -1.22 -195.88 -70.21
N SER A 1141 -0.91 -197.12 -69.81
CA SER A 1141 -0.92 -198.32 -70.70
C SER A 1141 -1.17 -199.64 -69.95
N LYS A 1142 -1.58 -200.70 -70.65
CA LYS A 1142 -1.82 -202.06 -70.12
C LYS A 1142 -1.44 -203.19 -71.08
N ALA A 1143 -1.60 -204.44 -70.65
CA ALA A 1143 -1.50 -205.64 -71.49
C ALA A 1143 -2.89 -206.25 -71.81
N TYR A 1144 -2.98 -207.00 -72.92
CA TYR A 1144 -4.23 -207.61 -73.42
C TYR A 1144 -4.86 -208.56 -72.39
N GLY A 1145 -6.15 -208.37 -72.08
CA GLY A 1145 -6.88 -209.18 -71.10
C GLY A 1145 -6.63 -208.85 -69.62
N ALA A 1146 -5.89 -207.78 -69.32
CA ALA A 1146 -5.76 -207.23 -67.96
C ALA A 1146 -6.77 -206.11 -67.69
N ALA A 1147 -6.99 -205.78 -66.42
CA ALA A 1147 -7.81 -204.63 -66.01
C ALA A 1147 -7.16 -203.27 -66.37
N ASP A 1148 -7.95 -202.20 -66.32
CA ASP A 1148 -7.54 -200.86 -66.74
C ASP A 1148 -6.84 -200.06 -65.63
N PRO A 1149 -5.86 -199.20 -65.97
CA PRO A 1149 -5.17 -198.32 -65.01
C PRO A 1149 -5.92 -197.00 -64.79
N GLU A 1150 -5.75 -196.44 -63.59
CA GLU A 1150 -6.31 -195.16 -63.13
C GLU A 1150 -5.72 -193.92 -63.85
N LEU A 1151 -6.52 -192.88 -64.08
CA LEU A 1151 -6.21 -191.71 -64.92
C LEU A 1151 -5.99 -190.43 -64.09
N THR A 1152 -5.15 -189.49 -64.56
CA THR A 1152 -4.67 -188.34 -63.76
C THR A 1152 -4.47 -187.05 -64.61
N TYR A 1153 -4.35 -185.86 -63.97
CA TYR A 1153 -4.30 -184.55 -64.63
C TYR A 1153 -3.45 -183.48 -63.89
N THR A 1154 -3.17 -182.35 -64.56
CA THR A 1154 -2.53 -181.13 -64.00
C THR A 1154 -3.15 -179.82 -64.53
N SER A 1155 -3.03 -178.70 -63.80
CA SER A 1155 -3.63 -177.39 -64.14
C SER A 1155 -2.62 -176.24 -64.20
N SER A 1156 -3.00 -175.10 -64.78
CA SER A 1156 -2.12 -173.92 -64.89
C SER A 1156 -2.16 -172.97 -63.68
N VAL A 1157 -2.93 -173.30 -62.64
CA VAL A 1157 -3.06 -172.51 -61.40
C VAL A 1157 -3.17 -173.48 -60.22
N GLU A 1158 -2.19 -173.41 -59.32
CA GLU A 1158 -2.09 -174.27 -58.14
C GLU A 1158 -3.23 -173.95 -57.14
N GLY A 1159 -3.88 -174.98 -56.59
CA GLY A 1159 -4.98 -174.84 -55.62
C GLY A 1159 -6.41 -174.92 -56.20
N LEU A 1160 -6.60 -175.01 -57.51
CA LEU A 1160 -7.91 -175.28 -58.11
C LEU A 1160 -8.20 -176.79 -58.20
N THR A 1161 -9.28 -177.25 -57.57
CA THR A 1161 -9.78 -178.63 -57.69
C THR A 1161 -10.64 -178.81 -58.94
N PHE A 1162 -10.21 -179.67 -59.87
CA PHE A 1162 -11.04 -180.13 -60.99
C PHE A 1162 -12.06 -181.18 -60.48
N THR A 1163 -13.29 -181.16 -60.99
CA THR A 1163 -14.41 -181.95 -60.46
C THR A 1163 -15.06 -182.92 -61.47
N GLY A 1164 -14.46 -183.10 -62.65
CA GLY A 1164 -14.89 -184.08 -63.65
C GLY A 1164 -14.02 -185.35 -63.62
N GLU A 1165 -14.61 -186.48 -63.99
CA GLU A 1165 -13.86 -187.74 -64.17
C GLU A 1165 -13.25 -187.84 -65.58
N LEU A 1166 -12.28 -188.74 -65.73
CA LEU A 1166 -11.62 -189.05 -67.00
C LEU A 1166 -11.97 -190.49 -67.40
N GLU A 1167 -12.34 -190.72 -68.66
CA GLU A 1167 -12.50 -192.06 -69.21
C GLU A 1167 -11.49 -192.37 -70.32
N ARG A 1168 -11.36 -193.66 -70.68
CA ARG A 1168 -10.72 -194.10 -71.92
C ARG A 1168 -11.77 -194.59 -72.92
N GLU A 1169 -11.48 -194.41 -74.20
CA GLU A 1169 -12.29 -195.00 -75.27
C GLU A 1169 -12.31 -196.54 -75.18
N ALA A 1170 -13.49 -197.13 -75.45
CA ALA A 1170 -13.75 -198.56 -75.24
C ALA A 1170 -13.12 -199.47 -76.32
N GLY A 1171 -12.46 -200.54 -75.87
CA GLY A 1171 -11.92 -201.61 -76.73
C GLY A 1171 -10.83 -202.43 -76.01
N GLU A 1172 -10.58 -203.65 -76.49
CA GLU A 1172 -9.55 -204.56 -75.96
C GLU A 1172 -8.47 -204.97 -76.99
N ASP A 1173 -8.65 -204.63 -78.28
CA ASP A 1173 -7.65 -204.93 -79.30
C ASP A 1173 -6.33 -204.16 -79.07
N VAL A 1174 -5.22 -204.65 -79.64
CA VAL A 1174 -3.90 -204.04 -79.43
C VAL A 1174 -3.78 -202.73 -80.21
N GLY A 1175 -3.99 -201.60 -79.51
CA GLY A 1175 -3.89 -200.25 -80.06
C GLY A 1175 -3.74 -199.17 -78.99
N THR A 1176 -3.74 -197.91 -79.42
CA THR A 1176 -3.70 -196.73 -78.53
C THR A 1176 -5.11 -196.17 -78.38
N TYR A 1177 -5.58 -196.01 -77.16
CA TYR A 1177 -6.90 -195.45 -76.82
C TYR A 1177 -6.74 -194.05 -76.24
N LYS A 1178 -7.65 -193.13 -76.59
CA LYS A 1178 -7.59 -191.75 -76.10
C LYS A 1178 -8.23 -191.63 -74.72
N ILE A 1179 -7.64 -190.77 -73.89
CA ILE A 1179 -8.23 -190.33 -72.62
C ILE A 1179 -9.00 -189.04 -72.91
N ASN A 1180 -10.26 -189.00 -72.48
CA ASN A 1180 -11.16 -187.87 -72.65
C ASN A 1180 -11.73 -187.47 -71.28
N GLN A 1181 -12.09 -186.19 -71.14
CA GLN A 1181 -12.94 -185.73 -70.04
C GLN A 1181 -14.40 -186.15 -70.35
N GLU A 1182 -15.11 -186.68 -69.35
CA GLU A 1182 -16.59 -186.71 -69.40
C GLU A 1182 -17.14 -185.34 -68.96
N ALA A 1183 -18.20 -184.88 -69.63
CA ALA A 1183 -18.54 -183.45 -69.78
C ALA A 1183 -18.94 -182.70 -68.49
#